data_AF-A0A0D1W5Z2-F1
#
_entry.id   AF-A0A0D1W5Z2-F1
#
_cell.length_a   1.000
_cell.length_b   1.000
_cell.length_c   1.000
_cell.angle_alpha   90.00
_cell.angle_beta   90.00
_cell.angle_gamma   90.00
#
_symmetry.space_group_name_H-M   'P 1'
#
loop_
_entity.id
_entity.type
_entity.pdbx_description
1 polymer ?
#
loop_
_entity_poly.entity_id
_entity_poly.type
_entity_poly.pdbx_seq_one_letter_code
_entity_poly.pdbx_strand_id
1 'polypeptide(L)'
;MYKYTLFLLALLLWSASLVQSTPVRRQSTGYAPVPAVCPATPLVRAANGVGSAEAAFIANRYTIASQNLAAWLATTVKNATCNSTAASKRSVRSRSDLVAARAASPDWTEWTDVDDDEGSSSSSKVGSSSSTSTKTESSTTSTTTSTSALTSTTIVSTSSVVSTGAPFSVTTTTSSTKSTSSSTSTTTNSMSPTTSSGSSTTTTPMTSTTLTTLTSTSGLSISSSLTTSAISITSTISTSTTSTTTSSTSSTTTTTASASTTSFTTTTSTITTTSTDPTTSLTTTSSSTSTTSSTSTISSTSTTSSTSTTSSTSTTSSTSTSTVCSTEAFQPTAYPLIGLTTSGGGYRSLLSGAGVIQGFDARDSNTGVSGVYQSLTYEAGLSGGAWLLSSIAGNNWPTISSLQTGLWEQAFQDSVLIPDNLVAAGPAYVDITADILAKQLAGFPPTLVDPYGRLLSYQLLYGNDGGVTVTTSGLTSLSNFTSYNVPYPIITSLGVQTNEGECTPPPNGTQYEIHPYEFGSWDEGVAAFTQTHYLGSSLSGGSPTVPGVCVTNYDNQGYVLGTSSNLFNEICVAVPSENVSQDSTDATYLGLAEDLSVIVDTVHEVTTRDNYAVYPNPFYQYSPSTLVESQEDLFLVDGGEALQNNPIWPFLHRPSVDVLIVNDNSADTSANYPNGSEIYTTYQRATDENLTRMPVIPDVATFIADGLDTRPTFFGCNDADVITIIYLPNQDYTYDSGQSTAKLEYTVAETDAMIANGQQIASKGGDSEWPLCLACGIMKKAGGTLPSGCAACYTEYCYN
;
A
#
# COMPACT_ATOMS: atom_id res chain seq x y z
N MET A 1 8.85 23.44 -26.86
CA MET A 1 9.52 23.41 -28.20
C MET A 1 10.83 24.23 -28.22
N TYR A 2 11.05 25.23 -29.09
CA TYR A 2 12.40 25.69 -29.52
C TYR A 2 13.48 25.97 -28.43
N LYS A 3 13.11 26.44 -27.23
CA LYS A 3 14.06 26.57 -26.10
C LYS A 3 14.52 25.21 -25.55
N TYR A 4 13.60 24.26 -25.39
CA TYR A 4 13.87 22.91 -24.89
C TYR A 4 14.76 22.16 -25.86
N THR A 5 14.51 22.25 -27.17
CA THR A 5 15.35 21.60 -28.20
C THR A 5 16.81 22.04 -28.13
N LEU A 6 17.07 23.32 -27.86
CA LEU A 6 18.43 23.86 -27.67
C LEU A 6 19.07 23.44 -26.34
N PHE A 7 18.28 23.28 -25.27
CA PHE A 7 18.78 22.83 -23.98
C PHE A 7 19.06 21.32 -23.96
N LEU A 8 18.20 20.51 -24.58
CA LEU A 8 18.41 19.08 -24.81
C LEU A 8 19.64 18.83 -25.69
N LEU A 9 19.84 19.59 -26.79
CA LEU A 9 21.08 19.49 -27.56
C LEU A 9 22.32 19.84 -26.71
N ALA A 10 22.23 20.83 -25.82
CA ALA A 10 23.34 21.19 -24.93
C ALA A 10 23.65 20.06 -23.94
N LEU A 11 22.63 19.45 -23.31
CA LEU A 11 22.82 18.29 -22.43
C LEU A 11 23.39 17.07 -23.17
N LEU A 12 22.84 16.74 -24.35
CA LEU A 12 23.30 15.61 -25.18
C LEU A 12 24.77 15.78 -25.64
N LEU A 13 25.20 17.01 -25.94
CA LEU A 13 26.61 17.30 -26.25
C LEU A 13 27.51 17.23 -25.00
N TRP A 14 26.97 17.53 -23.82
CA TRP A 14 27.71 17.42 -22.56
C TRP A 14 27.88 15.96 -22.10
N SER A 15 26.81 15.15 -22.15
CA SER A 15 26.88 13.72 -21.82
C SER A 15 27.75 12.95 -22.81
N ALA A 16 27.63 13.20 -24.12
CA ALA A 16 28.50 12.61 -25.13
C ALA A 16 30.00 12.91 -24.92
N SER A 17 30.34 14.04 -24.28
CA SER A 17 31.73 14.43 -23.99
C SER A 17 32.37 13.63 -22.85
N LEU A 18 31.58 12.93 -22.02
CA LEU A 18 32.08 12.09 -20.91
C LEU A 18 32.23 10.60 -21.27
N VAL A 19 31.65 10.16 -22.39
CA VAL A 19 31.57 8.72 -22.76
C VAL A 19 32.84 8.22 -23.51
N GLN A 20 33.84 9.08 -23.74
CA GLN A 20 35.08 8.71 -24.43
C GLN A 20 36.29 8.46 -23.49
N SER A 21 36.35 7.29 -22.84
CA SER A 21 37.51 6.38 -22.96
C SER A 21 37.45 5.12 -22.08
N THR A 22 38.10 4.07 -22.57
CA THR A 22 38.35 2.75 -21.94
C THR A 22 37.13 1.82 -21.75
N PRO A 23 37.29 0.50 -21.96
CA PRO A 23 36.23 -0.49 -21.72
C PRO A 23 36.16 -0.85 -20.23
N VAL A 24 35.78 0.13 -19.41
CA VAL A 24 35.47 -0.14 -18.00
C VAL A 24 34.26 -1.08 -17.95
N ARG A 25 34.40 -2.14 -17.15
CA ARG A 25 33.33 -3.03 -16.69
C ARG A 25 32.05 -2.22 -16.44
N ARG A 26 31.04 -2.33 -17.31
CA ARG A 26 29.74 -1.65 -17.15
C ARG A 26 29.27 -1.86 -15.71
N GLN A 27 29.24 -0.78 -14.94
CA GLN A 27 28.76 -0.82 -13.58
C GLN A 27 27.24 -0.76 -13.69
N SER A 28 26.59 -1.91 -13.47
CA SER A 28 25.13 -1.94 -13.30
C SER A 28 24.76 -0.93 -12.22
N THR A 29 23.75 -0.11 -12.49
CA THR A 29 23.13 0.68 -11.41
C THR A 29 22.44 -0.28 -10.43
N GLY A 30 21.98 0.24 -9.28
CA GLY A 30 21.24 -0.58 -8.31
C GLY A 30 19.91 -1.09 -8.85
N TYR A 31 19.33 -0.37 -9.82
CA TYR A 31 17.98 -0.58 -10.35
C TYR A 31 17.89 -1.71 -11.37
N ALA A 32 18.91 -1.85 -12.22
CA ALA A 32 18.89 -2.85 -13.29
C ALA A 32 18.76 -4.28 -12.72
N PRO A 33 17.77 -5.09 -13.17
CA PRO A 33 17.64 -6.48 -12.75
C PRO A 33 18.85 -7.31 -13.19
N VAL A 34 19.30 -8.22 -12.34
CA VAL A 34 20.55 -8.99 -12.56
C VAL A 34 20.33 -10.51 -12.50
N PRO A 35 21.04 -11.31 -13.34
CA PRO A 35 21.00 -12.76 -13.24
C PRO A 35 21.54 -13.28 -11.90
N ALA A 36 20.78 -14.18 -11.29
CA ALA A 36 21.06 -14.82 -10.01
C ALA A 36 20.89 -16.35 -10.10
N VAL A 37 21.32 -17.06 -9.06
CA VAL A 37 21.10 -18.51 -8.94
C VAL A 37 19.71 -18.74 -8.33
N CYS A 38 18.90 -19.57 -8.98
CA CYS A 38 17.58 -19.95 -8.45
C CYS A 38 17.68 -20.73 -7.12
N PRO A 39 16.64 -20.69 -6.27
CA PRO A 39 16.59 -21.48 -5.06
C PRO A 39 16.38 -22.97 -5.39
N ALA A 40 16.65 -23.85 -4.42
CA ALA A 40 16.35 -25.28 -4.52
C ALA A 40 14.86 -25.61 -4.25
N THR A 41 14.07 -24.62 -3.82
CA THR A 41 12.62 -24.70 -3.63
C THR A 41 11.88 -24.29 -4.91
N PRO A 42 10.61 -24.73 -5.11
CA PRO A 42 9.75 -24.17 -6.14
C PRO A 42 9.63 -22.65 -6.00
N LEU A 43 9.60 -21.95 -7.14
CA LEU A 43 9.38 -20.50 -7.16
C LEU A 43 7.90 -20.16 -6.96
N VAL A 44 7.01 -20.89 -7.64
CA VAL A 44 5.57 -20.71 -7.57
C VAL A 44 4.91 -21.72 -6.63
N ARG A 45 3.94 -21.24 -5.84
CA ARG A 45 2.99 -22.03 -5.02
C ARG A 45 1.55 -21.64 -5.35
N ALA A 46 0.60 -22.50 -4.96
CA ALA A 46 -0.83 -22.15 -4.96
C ALA A 46 -1.18 -21.21 -3.78
N ALA A 47 -2.25 -20.44 -3.94
CA ALA A 47 -2.84 -19.55 -2.94
C ALA A 47 -3.72 -20.28 -1.89
N ASN A 48 -3.33 -21.48 -1.47
CA ASN A 48 -4.09 -22.30 -0.50
C ASN A 48 -3.78 -22.00 0.97
N GLY A 49 -3.26 -20.81 1.25
CA GLY A 49 -2.80 -20.33 2.55
C GLY A 49 -1.66 -19.33 2.40
N VAL A 50 -1.22 -18.72 3.51
CA VAL A 50 -0.03 -17.84 3.56
C VAL A 50 1.27 -18.62 3.36
N GLY A 51 2.31 -17.94 2.86
CA GLY A 51 3.63 -18.55 2.64
C GLY A 51 4.28 -19.04 3.93
N SER A 52 5.13 -20.05 3.85
CA SER A 52 5.79 -20.60 5.06
C SER A 52 6.72 -19.59 5.75
N ALA A 53 7.32 -18.67 4.99
CA ALA A 53 8.13 -17.58 5.52
C ALA A 53 7.26 -16.49 6.19
N GLU A 54 6.12 -16.14 5.59
CA GLU A 54 5.11 -15.23 6.18
C GLU A 54 4.57 -15.82 7.49
N ALA A 55 4.10 -17.07 7.48
CA ALA A 55 3.63 -17.77 8.67
C ALA A 55 4.69 -17.81 9.80
N ALA A 56 5.97 -18.01 9.45
CA ALA A 56 7.07 -17.99 10.41
C ALA A 56 7.33 -16.59 10.98
N PHE A 57 7.31 -15.54 10.16
CA PHE A 57 7.40 -14.15 10.62
C PHE A 57 6.24 -13.83 11.58
N ILE A 58 5.01 -14.14 11.16
CA ILE A 58 3.78 -13.79 11.87
C ILE A 58 3.69 -14.50 13.23
N ALA A 59 4.12 -15.76 13.35
CA ALA A 59 4.19 -16.46 14.64
C ALA A 59 5.16 -15.78 15.64
N ASN A 60 6.32 -15.30 15.17
CA ASN A 60 7.25 -14.54 15.99
C ASN A 60 6.72 -13.13 16.31
N ARG A 61 6.18 -12.43 15.31
CA ARG A 61 5.61 -11.08 15.46
C ARG A 61 4.44 -11.06 16.45
N TYR A 62 3.51 -12.00 16.34
CA TYR A 62 2.37 -12.13 17.25
C TYR A 62 2.81 -12.26 18.72
N THR A 63 3.93 -12.93 18.99
CA THR A 63 4.50 -13.04 20.35
C THR A 63 4.92 -11.70 20.93
N ILE A 64 5.41 -10.76 20.11
CA ILE A 64 5.79 -9.40 20.52
C ILE A 64 4.56 -8.47 20.53
N ALA A 65 3.74 -8.53 19.47
CA ALA A 65 2.53 -7.74 19.30
C ALA A 65 1.53 -7.93 20.46
N SER A 66 1.29 -9.17 20.89
CA SER A 66 0.40 -9.49 22.02
C SER A 66 0.94 -9.00 23.38
N GLN A 67 2.26 -8.95 23.57
CA GLN A 67 2.88 -8.36 24.78
C GLN A 67 2.70 -6.83 24.81
N ASN A 68 2.88 -6.16 23.67
CA ASN A 68 2.66 -4.73 23.54
C ASN A 68 1.16 -4.36 23.71
N LEU A 69 0.26 -5.18 23.15
CA LEU A 69 -1.18 -5.04 23.35
C LEU A 69 -1.54 -5.17 24.84
N ALA A 70 -1.04 -6.21 25.52
CA ALA A 70 -1.22 -6.37 26.96
C ALA A 70 -0.73 -5.15 27.78
N ALA A 71 0.40 -4.56 27.38
CA ALA A 71 0.96 -3.38 28.03
C ALA A 71 0.09 -2.12 27.83
N TRP A 72 -0.37 -1.85 26.59
CA TRP A 72 -1.23 -0.71 26.27
C TRP A 72 -2.65 -0.83 26.86
N LEU A 73 -3.23 -2.04 26.87
CA LEU A 73 -4.49 -2.28 27.58
C LEU A 73 -4.35 -2.01 29.09
N ALA A 74 -3.19 -2.37 29.68
CA ALA A 74 -2.90 -2.15 31.10
C ALA A 74 -2.57 -0.69 31.47
N THR A 75 -2.33 0.22 30.52
CA THR A 75 -2.30 1.68 30.75
C THR A 75 -3.68 2.29 30.54
N THR A 76 -4.33 1.95 29.42
CA THR A 76 -5.68 2.41 29.04
C THR A 76 -6.72 2.16 30.13
N VAL A 77 -6.77 0.95 30.70
CA VAL A 77 -7.67 0.60 31.82
C VAL A 77 -7.46 1.50 33.04
N LYS A 78 -6.20 1.79 33.41
CA LYS A 78 -5.90 2.60 34.61
C LYS A 78 -6.37 4.04 34.43
N ASN A 79 -6.16 4.58 33.23
CA ASN A 79 -6.57 5.94 32.90
C ASN A 79 -8.10 6.07 32.97
N ALA A 80 -8.86 5.19 32.32
CA ALA A 80 -10.33 5.24 32.33
C ALA A 80 -10.94 4.97 33.73
N THR A 81 -10.48 3.92 34.42
CA THR A 81 -11.06 3.54 35.74
C THR A 81 -10.77 4.57 36.84
N CYS A 82 -9.60 5.21 36.84
CA CYS A 82 -9.32 6.27 37.82
C CYS A 82 -9.87 7.65 37.40
N ASN A 83 -9.99 7.98 36.11
CA ASN A 83 -10.58 9.27 35.67
C ASN A 83 -12.10 9.33 35.87
N SER A 84 -12.83 8.25 35.62
CA SER A 84 -14.29 8.18 35.86
C SER A 84 -14.66 8.48 37.33
N THR A 85 -13.79 8.10 38.28
CA THR A 85 -13.92 8.41 39.70
C THR A 85 -13.85 9.93 39.98
N ALA A 86 -13.14 10.71 39.16
CA ALA A 86 -13.16 12.17 39.22
C ALA A 86 -14.37 12.78 38.46
N ALA A 87 -14.74 12.20 37.31
CA ALA A 87 -15.86 12.63 36.48
C ALA A 87 -17.23 12.50 37.18
N SER A 88 -17.37 11.56 38.11
CA SER A 88 -18.57 11.32 38.94
C SER A 88 -19.11 12.56 39.70
N LYS A 89 -18.34 13.66 39.78
CA LYS A 89 -18.78 14.95 40.34
C LYS A 89 -19.39 15.94 39.33
N ARG A 90 -19.48 15.63 38.03
CA ARG A 90 -20.24 16.41 37.05
C ARG A 90 -21.53 15.69 36.68
N SER A 91 -22.63 16.44 36.73
CA SER A 91 -24.00 15.93 36.55
C SER A 91 -24.16 15.18 35.23
N VAL A 92 -24.91 14.08 35.29
CA VAL A 92 -25.64 13.56 34.12
C VAL A 92 -26.41 14.73 33.50
N ARG A 93 -26.21 14.95 32.20
CA ARG A 93 -27.16 15.70 31.36
C ARG A 93 -28.06 14.70 30.66
N SER A 94 -29.35 15.02 30.59
CA SER A 94 -30.34 14.17 29.94
C SER A 94 -30.22 14.27 28.42
N ARG A 95 -30.60 13.19 27.72
CA ARG A 95 -30.66 13.13 26.24
C ARG A 95 -31.63 14.17 25.64
N SER A 96 -32.46 14.81 26.46
CA SER A 96 -33.30 15.98 26.13
C SER A 96 -32.50 17.24 25.79
N ASP A 97 -31.36 17.46 26.43
CA ASP A 97 -30.75 18.80 26.51
C ASP A 97 -30.01 19.18 25.21
N LEU A 98 -29.56 18.18 24.45
CA LEU A 98 -28.93 18.36 23.14
C LEU A 98 -29.95 18.69 22.04
N VAL A 99 -31.20 18.23 22.16
CA VAL A 99 -32.27 18.54 21.20
C VAL A 99 -32.75 19.98 21.36
N ALA A 100 -32.79 20.50 22.60
CA ALA A 100 -33.20 21.87 22.88
C ALA A 100 -32.22 22.95 22.36
N ALA A 101 -30.94 22.61 22.17
CA ALA A 101 -29.92 23.55 21.72
C ALA A 101 -29.93 23.82 20.20
N ARG A 102 -30.58 22.97 19.38
CA ARG A 102 -30.55 23.05 17.90
C ARG A 102 -31.73 23.82 17.28
N ALA A 103 -32.57 24.47 18.09
CA ALA A 103 -33.80 25.13 17.67
C ALA A 103 -33.72 26.68 17.67
N ALA A 104 -32.56 27.27 17.29
CA ALA A 104 -32.26 28.67 17.56
C ALA A 104 -31.45 29.44 16.49
N SER A 105 -31.65 29.18 15.19
CA SER A 105 -31.47 30.18 14.10
C SER A 105 -32.08 29.65 12.79
N PRO A 106 -32.44 30.54 11.82
CA PRO A 106 -33.56 30.26 10.92
C PRO A 106 -33.22 29.63 9.56
N ASP A 107 -34.28 29.03 9.02
CA ASP A 107 -34.52 28.60 7.65
C ASP A 107 -34.23 29.70 6.60
N TRP A 108 -33.81 29.28 5.40
CA TRP A 108 -33.61 30.12 4.21
C TRP A 108 -34.01 29.34 2.95
N THR A 109 -35.28 29.45 2.56
CA THR A 109 -35.82 28.94 1.30
C THR A 109 -36.17 30.10 0.36
N GLU A 110 -35.45 30.17 -0.76
CA GLU A 110 -35.67 31.06 -1.93
C GLU A 110 -35.66 32.59 -1.67
N TRP A 111 -35.37 33.37 -2.71
CA TRP A 111 -36.36 34.24 -3.39
C TRP A 111 -35.78 34.89 -4.65
N THR A 112 -36.65 35.42 -5.50
CA THR A 112 -36.34 35.92 -6.85
C THR A 112 -35.97 37.41 -6.91
N ASP A 113 -35.60 37.85 -8.11
CA ASP A 113 -35.25 39.23 -8.53
C ASP A 113 -36.18 40.34 -7.99
N VAL A 114 -35.62 41.55 -7.79
CA VAL A 114 -36.01 42.82 -8.47
C VAL A 114 -35.38 44.05 -7.78
N ASP A 115 -34.56 44.77 -8.56
CA ASP A 115 -34.27 46.21 -8.66
C ASP A 115 -33.94 47.14 -7.45
N ASP A 116 -32.86 47.92 -7.70
CA ASP A 116 -32.64 49.36 -7.45
C ASP A 116 -32.16 50.00 -6.12
N ASP A 117 -31.12 50.82 -6.33
CA ASP A 117 -30.81 52.17 -5.79
C ASP A 117 -29.84 52.44 -4.62
N GLU A 118 -29.30 53.68 -4.66
CA GLU A 118 -28.07 54.16 -4.02
C GLU A 118 -28.00 54.21 -2.46
N GLY A 119 -26.77 54.22 -1.91
CA GLY A 119 -26.51 54.61 -0.52
C GLY A 119 -25.02 54.75 -0.15
N SER A 120 -24.48 55.98 -0.17
CA SER A 120 -23.03 56.23 0.06
C SER A 120 -22.65 56.70 1.48
N SER A 121 -21.36 56.53 1.82
CA SER A 121 -20.63 57.26 2.90
C SER A 121 -20.92 56.85 4.38
N SER A 122 -20.06 57.06 5.39
CA SER A 122 -18.62 57.39 5.42
C SER A 122 -17.95 57.18 6.81
N SER A 123 -16.65 56.84 6.79
CA SER A 123 -15.55 57.18 7.74
C SER A 123 -15.73 57.21 9.28
N SER A 124 -14.83 56.53 10.02
CA SER A 124 -13.79 57.12 10.94
C SER A 124 -13.37 56.18 12.10
N LYS A 125 -12.27 56.37 12.87
CA LYS A 125 -10.85 56.71 12.60
C LYS A 125 -10.01 56.53 13.90
N VAL A 126 -8.67 56.41 13.79
CA VAL A 126 -7.63 56.45 14.88
C VAL A 126 -7.47 55.14 15.68
N GLY A 127 -6.25 54.65 16.01
CA GLY A 127 -4.88 55.15 15.73
C GLY A 127 -3.80 54.04 15.91
N SER A 128 -2.68 54.09 15.17
CA SER A 128 -1.34 54.55 15.63
C SER A 128 -0.72 53.69 16.76
N SER A 129 0.45 53.06 16.59
CA SER A 129 1.76 53.66 16.22
C SER A 129 2.72 52.64 15.54
N SER A 130 3.33 52.93 14.38
CA SER A 130 4.73 53.43 14.18
C SER A 130 5.87 52.40 14.43
N SER A 131 6.97 52.28 13.66
CA SER A 131 7.61 53.25 12.74
C SER A 131 8.76 52.67 11.86
N THR A 132 8.94 53.21 10.62
CA THR A 132 10.22 53.38 9.85
C THR A 132 11.03 52.14 9.35
N SER A 133 11.73 52.12 8.18
CA SER A 133 11.89 53.12 7.09
C SER A 133 12.14 52.50 5.69
N THR A 134 11.47 53.04 4.66
CA THR A 134 11.98 53.41 3.30
C THR A 134 13.06 52.58 2.56
N LYS A 135 12.75 52.20 1.30
CA LYS A 135 13.46 52.77 0.13
C LYS A 135 12.60 52.79 -1.15
N THR A 136 12.79 53.83 -1.95
CA THR A 136 12.17 54.16 -3.26
C THR A 136 13.11 53.64 -4.39
N GLU A 137 12.78 53.45 -5.69
CA GLU A 137 11.98 54.25 -6.64
C GLU A 137 11.39 53.45 -7.83
N SER A 138 10.30 54.00 -8.41
CA SER A 138 10.00 54.27 -9.86
C SER A 138 10.28 53.18 -10.93
N SER A 139 9.37 52.68 -11.78
CA SER A 139 8.11 53.11 -12.46
C SER A 139 8.24 53.41 -13.97
N THR A 140 7.36 52.81 -14.78
CA THR A 140 6.92 53.27 -16.13
C THR A 140 5.64 52.51 -16.55
N THR A 141 4.93 52.98 -17.59
CA THR A 141 3.47 52.71 -17.74
C THR A 141 3.02 52.45 -19.18
N SER A 142 2.23 51.38 -19.39
CA SER A 142 1.22 51.18 -20.46
C SER A 142 0.46 49.87 -20.15
N THR A 143 -0.86 49.75 -20.08
CA THR A 143 -2.03 50.51 -20.59
C THR A 143 -2.30 50.35 -22.09
N THR A 144 -3.04 49.31 -22.43
CA THR A 144 -3.85 49.24 -23.66
C THR A 144 -5.20 48.59 -23.33
N THR A 145 -6.31 49.15 -23.81
CA THR A 145 -7.67 48.66 -23.57
C THR A 145 -8.28 48.18 -24.89
N SER A 146 -8.98 47.05 -24.88
CA SER A 146 -9.76 46.56 -26.03
C SER A 146 -11.04 45.89 -25.55
N THR A 147 -12.18 46.60 -25.68
CA THR A 147 -13.52 46.05 -25.45
C THR A 147 -14.14 45.55 -26.75
N SER A 148 -14.69 44.34 -26.75
CA SER A 148 -15.63 43.85 -27.76
C SER A 148 -16.61 42.87 -27.10
N ALA A 149 -17.88 43.24 -27.04
CA ALA A 149 -18.96 42.35 -26.59
C ALA A 149 -19.82 41.96 -27.78
N LEU A 150 -20.29 40.71 -27.85
CA LEU A 150 -21.40 40.30 -28.72
C LEU A 150 -22.03 38.97 -28.25
N THR A 151 -23.31 39.05 -27.88
CA THR A 151 -24.35 37.97 -27.89
C THR A 151 -24.06 36.60 -27.26
N SER A 152 -24.88 36.27 -26.26
CA SER A 152 -25.06 34.93 -25.71
C SER A 152 -25.53 33.89 -26.75
N THR A 153 -25.21 32.62 -26.52
CA THR A 153 -26.04 31.49 -26.95
C THR A 153 -25.95 30.41 -25.88
N THR A 154 -26.99 30.30 -25.05
CA THR A 154 -27.07 29.29 -24.00
C THR A 154 -27.47 27.94 -24.61
N ILE A 155 -26.59 26.95 -24.52
CA ILE A 155 -26.94 25.54 -24.76
C ILE A 155 -26.73 24.81 -23.43
N VAL A 156 -27.83 24.35 -22.83
CA VAL A 156 -27.79 23.44 -21.68
C VAL A 156 -27.70 22.02 -22.24
N SER A 157 -26.57 21.35 -21.99
CA SER A 157 -26.35 19.94 -22.38
C SER A 157 -26.24 19.07 -21.12
N THR A 158 -27.39 18.77 -20.50
CA THR A 158 -27.49 17.67 -19.54
C THR A 158 -27.50 16.33 -20.28
N SER A 159 -26.51 15.47 -20.04
CA SER A 159 -26.45 14.13 -20.64
C SER A 159 -25.81 13.09 -19.71
N SER A 160 -26.50 12.72 -18.63
CA SER A 160 -26.35 11.39 -18.05
C SER A 160 -27.18 10.39 -18.87
N VAL A 161 -26.59 9.24 -19.25
CA VAL A 161 -27.28 8.22 -20.07
C VAL A 161 -27.17 6.85 -19.41
N VAL A 162 -28.19 6.49 -18.65
CA VAL A 162 -28.50 5.09 -18.30
C VAL A 162 -29.37 4.52 -19.42
N SER A 163 -28.98 3.39 -20.00
CA SER A 163 -29.75 2.70 -21.04
C SER A 163 -30.71 1.67 -20.44
N THR A 164 -32.00 1.74 -20.79
CA THR A 164 -33.00 0.73 -20.42
C THR A 164 -33.89 0.34 -21.61
N GLY A 165 -34.16 -0.95 -21.77
CA GLY A 165 -35.00 -1.51 -22.84
C GLY A 165 -36.44 -1.77 -22.37
N ALA A 166 -37.43 -1.50 -23.25
CA ALA A 166 -38.85 -1.43 -22.89
C ALA A 166 -39.69 -2.72 -23.13
N PRO A 167 -40.93 -2.85 -22.57
CA PRO A 167 -41.68 -4.13 -22.47
C PRO A 167 -43.02 -4.18 -23.27
N PHE A 168 -43.95 -5.08 -22.85
CA PHE A 168 -45.32 -5.44 -23.35
C PHE A 168 -45.41 -6.60 -24.38
N SER A 169 -46.44 -7.50 -24.37
CA SER A 169 -47.79 -7.44 -23.76
C SER A 169 -48.34 -8.74 -23.11
N VAL A 170 -49.04 -8.55 -21.98
CA VAL A 170 -50.23 -9.22 -21.38
C VAL A 170 -50.93 -10.43 -22.07
N THR A 171 -51.29 -11.46 -21.28
CA THR A 171 -52.63 -12.13 -21.20
C THR A 171 -52.75 -12.88 -19.83
N THR A 172 -53.96 -13.32 -19.41
CA THR A 172 -54.42 -13.39 -18.00
C THR A 172 -54.69 -14.78 -17.38
N THR A 173 -54.78 -14.80 -16.03
CA THR A 173 -55.44 -15.81 -15.13
C THR A 173 -54.80 -17.22 -15.05
N THR A 174 -54.82 -17.96 -13.92
CA THR A 174 -55.79 -18.00 -12.79
C THR A 174 -55.13 -18.37 -11.43
N SER A 175 -55.92 -18.39 -10.34
CA SER A 175 -55.53 -18.65 -8.93
C SER A 175 -55.30 -20.12 -8.52
N SER A 176 -54.47 -20.40 -7.49
CA SER A 176 -54.96 -20.86 -6.15
C SER A 176 -53.88 -21.40 -5.16
N THR A 177 -53.85 -20.84 -3.94
CA THR A 177 -53.62 -21.47 -2.59
C THR A 177 -52.77 -22.75 -2.36
N LYS A 178 -51.93 -22.70 -1.28
CA LYS A 178 -51.52 -23.80 -0.36
C LYS A 178 -50.61 -24.93 -0.92
N SER A 179 -49.84 -25.68 -0.12
CA SER A 179 -49.24 -25.47 1.23
C SER A 179 -48.24 -26.60 1.62
N THR A 180 -47.26 -26.28 2.48
CA THR A 180 -46.57 -27.16 3.47
C THR A 180 -45.72 -28.37 3.04
N SER A 181 -44.69 -28.65 3.88
CA SER A 181 -44.09 -29.99 4.19
C SER A 181 -43.34 -30.73 3.06
N SER A 182 -42.01 -30.85 3.10
CA SER A 182 -41.20 -31.91 3.79
C SER A 182 -41.24 -33.29 3.08
N SER A 183 -40.19 -34.12 3.01
CA SER A 183 -38.78 -34.06 3.44
C SER A 183 -38.06 -35.35 2.98
N THR A 184 -36.72 -35.37 2.92
CA THR A 184 -35.86 -36.59 2.85
C THR A 184 -36.06 -37.51 1.62
N SER A 185 -35.14 -38.39 1.19
CA SER A 185 -33.69 -38.61 1.44
C SER A 185 -33.16 -39.67 0.46
N THR A 186 -31.84 -39.67 0.15
CA THR A 186 -31.04 -40.82 -0.36
C THR A 186 -31.45 -41.39 -1.75
N THR A 187 -30.64 -42.11 -2.55
CA THR A 187 -29.25 -42.63 -2.39
C THR A 187 -28.56 -42.77 -3.76
N THR A 188 -27.22 -42.79 -3.75
CA THR A 188 -26.26 -43.37 -4.71
C THR A 188 -26.79 -44.35 -5.79
N ASN A 189 -26.30 -44.23 -7.05
CA ASN A 189 -25.17 -45.06 -7.52
C ASN A 189 -24.62 -44.69 -8.92
N SER A 190 -23.48 -45.29 -9.26
CA SER A 190 -22.67 -45.07 -10.48
C SER A 190 -23.02 -45.98 -11.65
N MET A 191 -22.65 -45.57 -12.89
CA MET A 191 -21.71 -46.29 -13.78
C MET A 191 -21.64 -45.72 -15.21
N SER A 192 -20.42 -45.49 -15.72
CA SER A 192 -20.09 -45.46 -17.16
C SER A 192 -19.73 -46.89 -17.63
N PRO A 193 -19.65 -47.23 -18.94
CA PRO A 193 -18.41 -46.93 -19.72
C PRO A 193 -18.53 -46.86 -21.28
N THR A 194 -17.47 -46.37 -21.98
CA THR A 194 -16.86 -46.82 -23.29
C THR A 194 -17.74 -47.14 -24.54
N THR A 195 -17.39 -46.97 -25.83
CA THR A 195 -16.18 -46.67 -26.67
C THR A 195 -16.64 -46.53 -28.16
N SER A 196 -15.89 -46.19 -29.24
CA SER A 196 -14.51 -45.75 -29.54
C SER A 196 -14.35 -45.32 -31.03
N SER A 197 -13.38 -44.44 -31.33
CA SER A 197 -12.50 -44.40 -32.55
C SER A 197 -13.07 -44.46 -34.00
N GLY A 198 -12.63 -43.54 -34.87
CA GLY A 198 -12.75 -43.65 -36.34
C GLY A 198 -12.01 -42.53 -37.12
N SER A 199 -11.56 -42.80 -38.36
CA SER A 199 -10.80 -41.87 -39.24
C SER A 199 -10.69 -42.46 -40.67
N SER A 200 -10.12 -41.87 -41.75
CA SER A 200 -9.26 -40.67 -41.96
C SER A 200 -9.26 -40.22 -43.45
N THR A 201 -8.29 -39.38 -43.85
CA THR A 201 -7.73 -39.15 -45.22
C THR A 201 -8.49 -38.35 -46.31
N THR A 202 -8.06 -37.07 -46.49
CA THR A 202 -7.37 -36.50 -47.70
C THR A 202 -8.11 -36.07 -49.01
N THR A 203 -7.68 -34.90 -49.54
CA THR A 203 -7.69 -34.37 -50.96
C THR A 203 -8.92 -33.70 -51.65
N THR A 204 -8.97 -32.34 -51.64
CA THR A 204 -8.93 -31.34 -52.78
C THR A 204 -9.88 -31.42 -54.03
N PRO A 205 -10.05 -30.34 -54.85
CA PRO A 205 -10.17 -28.87 -54.59
C PRO A 205 -11.21 -28.12 -55.53
N MET A 206 -11.10 -26.78 -55.65
CA MET A 206 -11.81 -25.81 -56.56
C MET A 206 -13.22 -25.33 -56.11
N THR A 207 -13.75 -24.14 -56.48
CA THR A 207 -13.34 -23.08 -57.46
C THR A 207 -13.38 -21.63 -56.92
N SER A 208 -12.47 -20.83 -57.48
CA SER A 208 -12.40 -19.35 -57.55
C SER A 208 -13.70 -18.54 -57.74
N THR A 209 -13.67 -17.27 -57.29
CA THR A 209 -14.23 -16.11 -58.03
C THR A 209 -13.31 -14.89 -57.80
N THR A 210 -13.23 -13.97 -58.77
CA THR A 210 -12.27 -12.84 -58.78
C THR A 210 -12.96 -11.52 -59.13
N LEU A 211 -12.53 -10.41 -58.55
CA LEU A 211 -12.73 -9.05 -59.10
C LEU A 211 -11.48 -8.19 -58.88
N THR A 212 -11.38 -7.07 -59.58
CA THR A 212 -10.09 -6.60 -60.11
C THR A 212 -9.78 -5.12 -59.85
N THR A 213 -8.53 -4.86 -59.43
CA THR A 213 -7.69 -3.68 -59.74
C THR A 213 -8.29 -2.27 -59.78
N LEU A 214 -7.68 -1.37 -58.98
CA LEU A 214 -7.27 -0.06 -59.46
C LEU A 214 -5.82 0.23 -59.00
N THR A 215 -5.07 1.00 -59.80
CA THR A 215 -3.62 1.21 -59.63
C THR A 215 -3.23 2.68 -59.78
N SER A 216 -2.33 3.16 -58.94
CA SER A 216 -1.56 4.39 -59.18
C SER A 216 -0.13 4.21 -58.66
N THR A 217 0.87 4.62 -59.43
CA THR A 217 2.29 4.31 -59.17
C THR A 217 3.19 5.54 -59.30
N SER A 218 3.82 5.94 -58.19
CA SER A 218 5.02 6.79 -58.15
C SER A 218 5.60 6.78 -56.74
N GLY A 219 6.85 6.44 -56.45
CA GLY A 219 7.91 5.94 -57.34
C GLY A 219 9.19 6.76 -57.23
N LEU A 220 10.00 6.50 -56.20
CA LEU A 220 11.37 7.00 -56.08
C LEU A 220 12.20 6.01 -55.25
N SER A 221 13.30 5.52 -55.82
CA SER A 221 14.18 4.51 -55.22
C SER A 221 15.62 4.99 -55.20
N ILE A 222 16.29 4.89 -54.05
CA ILE A 222 17.75 5.07 -53.95
C ILE A 222 18.34 3.76 -53.43
N SER A 223 19.34 3.25 -54.15
CA SER A 223 19.96 1.95 -53.88
C SER A 223 21.36 2.12 -53.29
N SER A 224 21.63 1.48 -52.16
CA SER A 224 22.98 1.40 -51.57
C SER A 224 23.29 -0.02 -51.09
N SER A 225 23.88 -0.82 -51.97
CA SER A 225 24.33 -2.19 -51.68
C SER A 225 25.74 -2.20 -51.08
N LEU A 226 25.98 -2.95 -50.00
CA LEU A 226 27.34 -3.35 -49.60
C LEU A 226 27.37 -4.72 -48.87
N THR A 227 27.73 -5.73 -49.64
CA THR A 227 28.45 -6.98 -49.26
C THR A 227 28.34 -7.52 -47.83
N THR A 228 27.69 -8.68 -47.69
CA THR A 228 28.00 -9.66 -46.63
C THR A 228 29.39 -10.26 -46.83
N SER A 229 30.16 -10.42 -45.75
CA SER A 229 31.41 -11.19 -45.72
C SER A 229 31.42 -12.14 -44.53
N ALA A 230 31.27 -13.44 -44.77
CA ALA A 230 31.46 -14.46 -43.75
C ALA A 230 32.91 -14.97 -43.76
N ILE A 231 33.57 -14.96 -42.59
CA ILE A 231 34.91 -15.53 -42.42
C ILE A 231 34.89 -16.46 -41.21
N SER A 232 35.03 -17.76 -41.45
CA SER A 232 35.27 -18.75 -40.39
C SER A 232 36.75 -18.80 -40.05
N ILE A 233 37.11 -18.75 -38.76
CA ILE A 233 38.45 -19.10 -38.28
C ILE A 233 38.32 -20.13 -37.17
N THR A 234 39.00 -21.26 -37.36
CA THR A 234 39.09 -22.39 -36.42
C THR A 234 40.47 -22.38 -35.74
N SER A 235 40.65 -23.20 -34.69
CA SER A 235 41.95 -23.52 -34.06
C SER A 235 42.48 -22.42 -33.09
N THR A 236 43.14 -22.73 -31.96
CA THR A 236 43.46 -24.04 -31.33
C THR A 236 43.66 -23.86 -29.82
N ILE A 237 43.45 -24.92 -29.03
CA ILE A 237 44.01 -25.00 -27.66
C ILE A 237 45.51 -25.33 -27.75
N SER A 238 46.34 -24.72 -26.90
CA SER A 238 47.73 -25.16 -26.65
C SER A 238 48.20 -24.74 -25.25
N THR A 239 48.98 -25.61 -24.60
CA THR A 239 49.32 -25.51 -23.17
C THR A 239 50.83 -25.64 -22.91
N SER A 240 51.43 -24.62 -22.30
CA SER A 240 52.71 -24.69 -21.57
C SER A 240 52.86 -23.40 -20.73
N THR A 241 52.98 -23.44 -19.40
CA THR A 241 54.27 -23.53 -18.66
C THR A 241 55.38 -22.62 -19.23
N THR A 242 56.00 -21.73 -18.46
CA THR A 242 56.79 -22.05 -17.24
C THR A 242 56.92 -20.83 -16.27
N SER A 243 57.43 -21.09 -15.06
CA SER A 243 57.69 -20.23 -13.89
C SER A 243 58.64 -19.01 -14.15
N THR A 244 58.85 -18.01 -13.26
CA THR A 244 59.32 -18.09 -11.85
C THR A 244 59.15 -16.84 -10.96
N THR A 245 58.85 -17.07 -9.66
CA THR A 245 59.28 -16.32 -8.43
C THR A 245 58.83 -14.86 -8.22
N THR A 246 58.67 -14.32 -7.00
CA THR A 246 59.16 -14.67 -5.63
C THR A 246 58.12 -14.68 -4.50
N SER A 247 58.50 -15.30 -3.36
CA SER A 247 57.92 -15.32 -1.99
C SER A 247 57.53 -13.95 -1.38
N SER A 248 56.74 -13.82 -0.29
CA SER A 248 56.67 -14.62 0.97
C SER A 248 55.27 -14.58 1.66
N THR A 249 54.60 -15.71 2.00
CA THR A 249 54.56 -16.45 3.31
C THR A 249 54.29 -15.61 4.58
N SER A 250 53.47 -16.03 5.57
CA SER A 250 52.50 -17.15 5.78
C SER A 250 51.62 -16.81 7.04
N SER A 251 50.73 -17.59 7.68
CA SER A 251 50.40 -19.04 7.77
C SER A 251 48.93 -19.21 8.27
N THR A 252 48.13 -20.22 7.93
CA THR A 252 48.05 -21.64 8.42
C THR A 252 47.47 -21.75 9.86
N THR A 253 46.39 -22.51 10.15
CA THR A 253 46.28 -23.97 9.95
C THR A 253 44.83 -24.50 9.84
N THR A 254 44.65 -25.59 9.06
CA THR A 254 43.41 -26.38 8.93
C THR A 254 43.76 -27.88 9.01
N THR A 255 42.87 -28.75 9.50
CA THR A 255 43.01 -30.22 9.35
C THR A 255 41.71 -30.93 8.98
N THR A 256 41.71 -31.45 7.76
CA THR A 256 41.06 -32.67 7.22
C THR A 256 40.91 -33.85 8.22
N ALA A 257 40.07 -34.87 8.05
CA ALA A 257 38.93 -35.22 7.15
C ALA A 257 38.29 -36.53 7.75
N SER A 258 37.42 -37.38 7.15
CA SER A 258 36.97 -37.67 5.78
C SER A 258 35.56 -38.31 5.79
N ALA A 259 34.97 -38.55 4.61
CA ALA A 259 33.69 -39.26 4.45
C ALA A 259 33.83 -40.66 3.81
N SER A 260 32.84 -41.52 4.03
CA SER A 260 32.67 -42.84 3.38
C SER A 260 31.18 -43.10 3.09
N THR A 261 30.86 -43.69 1.94
CA THR A 261 29.49 -43.89 1.46
C THR A 261 29.01 -45.35 1.59
N THR A 262 27.74 -45.52 1.97
CA THR A 262 26.92 -46.71 1.64
C THR A 262 25.43 -46.34 1.61
N SER A 263 24.68 -46.92 0.69
CA SER A 263 23.25 -46.65 0.45
C SER A 263 22.35 -47.65 1.19
N PHE A 264 21.11 -47.25 1.52
CA PHE A 264 20.00 -48.19 1.75
C PHE A 264 18.64 -47.61 1.32
N THR A 265 17.64 -48.49 1.21
CA THR A 265 16.41 -48.32 0.41
C THR A 265 15.16 -47.87 1.17
N THR A 266 14.21 -47.35 0.40
CA THR A 266 12.84 -46.97 0.80
C THR A 266 12.03 -48.14 1.38
N THR A 267 11.15 -47.86 2.35
CA THR A 267 9.92 -48.64 2.60
C THR A 267 8.85 -47.75 3.26
N THR A 268 7.61 -47.88 2.80
CA THR A 268 6.44 -47.10 3.24
C THR A 268 5.80 -47.70 4.50
N SER A 269 5.22 -46.87 5.38
CA SER A 269 4.06 -47.26 6.20
C SER A 269 3.28 -46.04 6.69
N THR A 270 1.97 -46.06 6.42
CA THR A 270 0.96 -45.14 6.98
C THR A 270 0.48 -45.69 8.33
N ILE A 271 0.07 -44.83 9.27
CA ILE A 271 -1.23 -44.95 9.98
C ILE A 271 -1.50 -43.75 10.91
N THR A 272 -2.79 -43.45 10.96
CA THR A 272 -3.58 -42.37 11.56
C THR A 272 -3.60 -42.30 13.10
N THR A 273 -4.28 -41.24 13.57
CA THR A 273 -5.15 -41.11 14.78
C THR A 273 -4.61 -40.65 16.15
N THR A 274 -5.26 -39.57 16.61
CA THR A 274 -5.73 -39.23 17.99
C THR A 274 -4.77 -38.92 19.14
N SER A 275 -4.83 -37.65 19.55
CA SER A 275 -5.20 -37.17 20.90
C SER A 275 -4.71 -37.94 22.14
N THR A 276 -3.90 -37.28 22.97
CA THR A 276 -4.36 -36.76 24.28
C THR A 276 -3.34 -35.78 24.88
N ASP A 277 -3.83 -34.74 25.55
CA ASP A 277 -3.06 -33.96 26.53
C ASP A 277 -2.93 -34.77 27.83
N PRO A 278 -1.82 -34.61 28.59
CA PRO A 278 -2.06 -34.05 29.93
C PRO A 278 -0.97 -33.08 30.43
N THR A 279 -1.42 -31.91 30.88
CA THR A 279 -0.68 -31.04 31.80
C THR A 279 -0.08 -31.80 32.99
N THR A 280 1.19 -31.57 33.33
CA THR A 280 1.69 -31.75 34.70
C THR A 280 2.87 -30.80 34.99
N SER A 281 2.76 -30.01 36.06
CA SER A 281 3.82 -29.12 36.51
C SER A 281 4.86 -29.86 37.37
N LEU A 282 6.15 -29.61 37.15
CA LEU A 282 7.21 -30.01 38.10
C LEU A 282 8.30 -28.93 38.19
N THR A 283 8.33 -28.23 39.32
CA THR A 283 9.43 -27.34 39.71
C THR A 283 10.60 -28.13 40.28
N THR A 284 11.81 -27.94 39.75
CA THR A 284 13.05 -28.45 40.34
C THR A 284 14.14 -27.37 40.38
N THR A 285 14.32 -26.75 41.55
CA THR A 285 15.51 -25.96 41.90
C THR A 285 16.71 -26.85 42.20
N SER A 286 17.89 -26.57 41.65
CA SER A 286 19.20 -26.96 42.24
C SER A 286 20.39 -26.19 41.66
N SER A 287 20.85 -25.19 42.42
CA SER A 287 22.26 -24.79 42.67
C SER A 287 23.39 -25.17 41.68
N SER A 288 24.04 -24.13 41.12
CA SER A 288 25.49 -23.79 41.17
C SER A 288 26.56 -24.93 41.22
N THR A 289 27.77 -24.76 40.65
CA THR A 289 28.74 -23.71 41.07
C THR A 289 29.96 -23.54 40.13
N SER A 290 30.20 -22.29 39.70
CA SER A 290 31.45 -21.61 39.26
C SER A 290 32.65 -22.33 38.59
N THR A 291 33.25 -21.64 37.60
CA THR A 291 34.66 -21.16 37.67
C THR A 291 34.78 -19.76 37.03
N THR A 292 35.79 -18.96 37.40
CA THR A 292 35.85 -17.49 37.17
C THR A 292 37.20 -17.02 36.60
N SER A 293 37.24 -15.88 35.87
CA SER A 293 38.36 -14.91 35.68
C SER A 293 38.05 -13.95 34.51
N SER A 294 38.61 -12.73 34.34
CA SER A 294 39.36 -11.79 35.21
C SER A 294 39.58 -10.45 34.45
N THR A 295 39.47 -9.23 34.99
CA THR A 295 39.02 -8.78 36.32
C THR A 295 37.82 -7.81 36.20
N SER A 296 37.82 -6.47 36.15
CA SER A 296 38.71 -5.35 36.58
C SER A 296 37.97 -4.02 36.30
N THR A 297 38.00 -2.91 37.06
CA THR A 297 38.12 -2.57 38.51
C THR A 297 37.52 -1.13 38.60
N ILE A 298 36.85 -0.60 39.64
CA ILE A 298 37.26 -0.32 41.03
C ILE A 298 36.03 -0.10 41.94
N SER A 299 35.98 -0.89 43.01
CA SER A 299 35.56 -0.63 44.40
C SER A 299 34.66 0.57 44.79
N SER A 300 33.60 0.24 45.53
CA SER A 300 33.05 1.05 46.63
C SER A 300 32.97 0.19 47.90
N THR A 301 33.31 0.74 49.07
CA THR A 301 33.46 -0.04 50.31
C THR A 301 32.84 0.67 51.51
N SER A 302 32.10 -0.09 52.33
CA SER A 302 31.76 0.17 53.75
C SER A 302 30.90 1.39 54.11
N THR A 303 30.13 1.41 55.21
CA THR A 303 29.54 0.34 56.04
C THR A 303 28.40 0.97 56.85
N THR A 304 27.37 0.18 57.22
CA THR A 304 26.25 0.60 58.06
C THR A 304 26.69 1.13 59.43
N SER A 305 25.94 2.08 60.00
CA SER A 305 26.02 2.45 61.41
C SER A 305 24.65 2.89 61.92
N SER A 306 24.28 2.45 63.12
CA SER A 306 22.92 2.52 63.64
C SER A 306 22.83 3.33 64.94
N THR A 307 21.97 4.34 64.98
CA THR A 307 21.54 4.99 66.23
C THR A 307 20.04 5.29 66.16
N SER A 308 19.34 5.05 67.26
CA SER A 308 17.91 5.35 67.40
C SER A 308 17.68 6.75 67.97
N THR A 309 16.60 7.41 67.53
CA THR A 309 16.04 8.61 68.18
C THR A 309 14.53 8.47 68.26
N THR A 310 13.99 8.36 69.47
CA THR A 310 12.55 8.38 69.71
C THR A 310 12.06 9.82 69.72
N SER A 311 11.01 10.14 68.95
CA SER A 311 10.33 11.45 69.03
C SER A 311 8.83 11.25 68.92
N SER A 312 8.11 11.65 69.95
CA SER A 312 6.65 11.50 70.07
C SER A 312 5.94 12.76 69.56
N THR A 313 5.07 12.61 68.57
CA THR A 313 4.12 13.65 68.15
C THR A 313 2.72 13.06 68.01
N SER A 314 1.71 13.85 68.35
CA SER A 314 0.32 13.43 68.52
C SER A 314 -0.47 13.29 67.23
N THR A 315 -1.33 12.27 67.20
CA THR A 315 -2.72 12.28 66.70
C THR A 315 -3.10 13.32 65.63
N THR A 316 -3.19 12.87 64.38
CA THR A 316 -4.32 13.21 63.50
C THR A 316 -4.71 11.97 62.70
N SER A 317 -5.87 11.39 63.01
CA SER A 317 -6.45 10.28 62.25
C SER A 317 -7.13 10.81 60.99
N SER A 318 -6.34 11.25 60.01
CA SER A 318 -6.84 11.42 58.64
C SER A 318 -7.05 10.04 58.04
N THR A 319 -8.28 9.53 58.11
CA THR A 319 -8.71 8.40 57.28
C THR A 319 -8.79 8.87 55.83
N SER A 320 -7.62 8.96 55.19
CA SER A 320 -7.53 9.02 53.74
C SER A 320 -8.07 7.71 53.21
N THR A 321 -9.36 7.71 52.87
CA THR A 321 -9.95 6.70 51.99
C THR A 321 -9.27 6.81 50.65
N SER A 322 -8.13 6.13 50.52
CA SER A 322 -7.54 5.78 49.24
C SER A 322 -8.63 5.03 48.49
N THR A 323 -9.27 5.70 47.54
CA THR A 323 -10.24 5.06 46.66
C THR A 323 -9.44 4.11 45.79
N VAL A 324 -9.40 2.84 46.21
CA VAL A 324 -8.78 1.78 45.44
C VAL A 324 -9.53 1.73 44.12
N CYS A 325 -8.92 2.22 43.04
CA CYS A 325 -9.42 1.96 41.70
C CYS A 325 -9.45 0.44 41.55
N SER A 326 -10.63 -0.17 41.59
CA SER A 326 -10.81 -1.58 41.25
C SER A 326 -10.59 -1.70 39.75
N THR A 327 -9.34 -1.94 39.36
CA THR A 327 -8.94 -2.01 37.95
C THR A 327 -9.54 -3.25 37.30
N GLU A 328 -10.75 -3.09 36.76
CA GLU A 328 -11.34 -4.05 35.83
C GLU A 328 -10.42 -4.16 34.61
N ALA A 329 -9.65 -5.24 34.53
CA ALA A 329 -8.70 -5.47 33.47
C ALA A 329 -9.32 -6.28 32.32
N PHE A 330 -8.83 -6.07 31.11
CA PHE A 330 -9.01 -7.03 30.03
C PHE A 330 -8.35 -8.36 30.43
N GLN A 331 -9.11 -9.46 30.40
CA GLN A 331 -8.65 -10.81 30.71
C GLN A 331 -9.05 -11.76 29.57
N PRO A 332 -8.42 -11.62 28.38
CA PRO A 332 -8.78 -12.42 27.21
C PRO A 332 -8.33 -13.88 27.35
N THR A 333 -8.93 -14.76 26.54
CA THR A 333 -8.46 -16.14 26.37
C THR A 333 -7.30 -16.26 25.38
N ALA A 334 -7.25 -15.36 24.38
CA ALA A 334 -6.11 -15.14 23.49
C ALA A 334 -6.12 -13.67 23.05
N TYR A 335 -4.96 -13.08 22.76
CA TYR A 335 -4.92 -11.73 22.21
C TYR A 335 -5.27 -11.76 20.71
N PRO A 336 -6.05 -10.79 20.21
CA PRO A 336 -6.36 -10.71 18.79
C PRO A 336 -5.11 -10.36 17.98
N LEU A 337 -5.02 -10.92 16.78
CA LEU A 337 -4.05 -10.50 15.77
C LEU A 337 -4.64 -9.33 14.98
N ILE A 338 -3.96 -8.18 15.03
CA ILE A 338 -4.43 -6.91 14.48
C ILE A 338 -3.69 -6.59 13.18
N GLY A 339 -4.42 -6.20 12.13
CA GLY A 339 -3.89 -5.52 10.95
C GLY A 339 -4.23 -4.02 10.94
N LEU A 340 -3.42 -3.22 10.25
CA LEU A 340 -3.75 -1.85 9.83
C LEU A 340 -3.79 -1.79 8.30
N THR A 341 -4.68 -0.97 7.75
CA THR A 341 -4.73 -0.61 6.32
C THR A 341 -4.80 0.90 6.17
N THR A 342 -4.12 1.42 5.16
CA THR A 342 -4.17 2.83 4.73
C THR A 342 -4.60 2.87 3.27
N SER A 343 -5.64 3.65 2.94
CA SER A 343 -6.20 3.72 1.59
C SER A 343 -5.26 4.34 0.55
N GLY A 344 -5.65 4.32 -0.71
CA GLY A 344 -5.07 5.20 -1.72
C GLY A 344 -5.52 6.66 -1.62
N GLY A 345 -4.98 7.50 -2.51
CA GLY A 345 -5.21 8.96 -2.50
C GLY A 345 -3.95 9.83 -2.42
N GLY A 346 -2.84 9.42 -3.02
CA GLY A 346 -1.60 10.22 -3.10
C GLY A 346 -1.11 10.79 -1.74
N TYR A 347 -0.61 12.02 -1.76
CA TYR A 347 -0.11 12.70 -0.55
C TYR A 347 -1.20 12.94 0.52
N ARG A 348 -2.48 13.06 0.14
CA ARG A 348 -3.59 13.15 1.12
C ARG A 348 -3.59 11.92 2.02
N SER A 349 -3.54 10.73 1.42
CA SER A 349 -3.53 9.48 2.18
C SER A 349 -2.21 9.26 2.91
N LEU A 350 -1.07 9.57 2.27
CA LEU A 350 0.25 9.47 2.92
C LEU A 350 0.29 10.29 4.21
N LEU A 351 -0.06 11.58 4.16
CA LEU A 351 0.10 12.50 5.29
C LEU A 351 -0.96 12.26 6.38
N SER A 352 -2.21 11.95 5.99
CA SER A 352 -3.27 11.59 6.94
C SER A 352 -2.94 10.27 7.67
N GLY A 353 -2.58 9.22 6.90
CA GLY A 353 -2.16 7.93 7.45
C GLY A 353 -0.88 8.01 8.29
N ALA A 354 0.07 8.87 7.90
CA ALA A 354 1.25 9.17 8.70
C ALA A 354 0.87 9.75 10.08
N GLY A 355 -0.06 10.69 10.13
CA GLY A 355 -0.60 11.20 11.39
C GLY A 355 -1.31 10.12 12.23
N VAL A 356 -2.04 9.21 11.58
CA VAL A 356 -2.69 8.08 12.27
C VAL A 356 -1.66 7.14 12.90
N ILE A 357 -0.61 6.78 12.16
CA ILE A 357 0.52 5.98 12.66
C ILE A 357 1.24 6.73 13.80
N GLN A 358 1.53 8.02 13.65
CA GLN A 358 2.16 8.85 14.69
C GLN A 358 1.32 8.84 15.98
N GLY A 359 -0.02 8.93 15.88
CA GLY A 359 -0.92 8.82 17.02
C GLY A 359 -0.84 7.45 17.71
N PHE A 360 -0.76 6.37 16.93
CA PHE A 360 -0.66 4.99 17.44
C PHE A 360 0.74 4.56 17.90
N ASP A 361 1.81 5.27 17.54
CA ASP A 361 3.20 4.89 17.83
C ASP A 361 3.71 5.49 19.16
N ALA A 362 3.94 4.63 20.16
CA ALA A 362 4.51 5.02 21.45
C ALA A 362 5.98 5.49 21.39
N ARG A 363 6.63 5.41 20.22
CA ARG A 363 7.96 6.01 19.96
C ARG A 363 7.86 7.49 19.58
N ASP A 364 6.70 7.94 19.10
CA ASP A 364 6.53 9.22 18.41
C ASP A 364 5.45 10.11 19.04
N SER A 365 4.46 9.54 19.73
CA SER A 365 3.44 10.28 20.47
C SER A 365 3.08 9.68 21.83
N ASN A 366 2.32 10.44 22.61
CA ASN A 366 1.87 10.10 23.96
C ASN A 366 0.35 10.32 24.10
N THR A 367 -0.42 10.07 23.03
CA THR A 367 -1.88 10.04 23.09
C THR A 367 -2.37 8.83 23.88
N GLY A 368 -3.66 8.78 24.21
CA GLY A 368 -4.25 7.59 24.84
C GLY A 368 -4.18 6.31 23.98
N VAL A 369 -4.02 6.45 22.65
CA VAL A 369 -3.91 5.32 21.71
C VAL A 369 -2.45 5.00 21.32
N SER A 370 -1.48 5.73 21.84
CA SER A 370 -0.05 5.48 21.56
C SER A 370 0.40 4.18 22.24
N GLY A 371 0.86 3.23 21.43
CA GLY A 371 1.12 1.83 21.78
C GLY A 371 0.38 0.84 20.89
N VAL A 372 -0.68 1.28 20.18
CA VAL A 372 -1.43 0.44 19.22
C VAL A 372 -0.54 0.01 18.04
N TYR A 373 0.34 0.88 17.52
CA TYR A 373 1.25 0.52 16.41
C TYR A 373 2.16 -0.65 16.80
N GLN A 374 2.65 -0.66 18.03
CA GLN A 374 3.45 -1.75 18.59
C GLN A 374 2.69 -3.08 18.73
N SER A 375 1.35 -3.08 18.66
CA SER A 375 0.49 -4.28 18.65
C SER A 375 0.04 -4.75 17.26
N LEU A 376 0.36 -4.01 16.19
CA LEU A 376 0.03 -4.43 14.82
C LEU A 376 0.90 -5.61 14.37
N THR A 377 0.28 -6.59 13.72
CA THR A 377 0.97 -7.77 13.18
C THR A 377 1.06 -7.72 11.65
N TYR A 378 0.11 -7.05 10.98
CA TYR A 378 0.17 -6.68 9.56
C TYR A 378 -0.06 -5.19 9.38
N GLU A 379 0.46 -4.64 8.28
CA GLU A 379 0.19 -3.28 7.80
C GLU A 379 0.11 -3.34 6.27
N ALA A 380 -0.93 -2.78 5.67
CA ALA A 380 -1.11 -2.78 4.22
C ALA A 380 -1.47 -1.42 3.65
N GLY A 381 -1.09 -1.18 2.40
CA GLY A 381 -1.34 0.05 1.69
C GLY A 381 -1.48 -0.15 0.19
N LEU A 382 -2.22 0.76 -0.44
CA LEU A 382 -2.22 0.93 -1.89
C LEU A 382 -2.07 2.41 -2.24
N SER A 383 -1.55 2.74 -3.42
CA SER A 383 -1.36 4.12 -3.89
C SER A 383 -0.63 4.99 -2.87
N GLY A 384 -1.20 6.13 -2.45
CA GLY A 384 -0.68 6.97 -1.36
C GLY A 384 -0.43 6.24 -0.02
N GLY A 385 -1.22 5.22 0.31
CA GLY A 385 -0.98 4.33 1.45
C GLY A 385 0.22 3.38 1.23
N ALA A 386 0.47 2.95 -0.01
CA ALA A 386 1.68 2.21 -0.37
C ALA A 386 2.93 3.09 -0.38
N TRP A 387 2.82 4.38 -0.73
CA TRP A 387 3.92 5.35 -0.57
C TRP A 387 4.34 5.47 0.90
N LEU A 388 3.36 5.63 1.79
CA LEU A 388 3.57 5.68 3.25
C LEU A 388 4.26 4.41 3.76
N LEU A 389 3.65 3.25 3.49
CA LEU A 389 4.16 1.95 3.93
C LEU A 389 5.58 1.68 3.39
N SER A 390 5.84 2.05 2.14
CA SER A 390 7.16 1.91 1.52
C SER A 390 8.21 2.85 2.10
N SER A 391 7.83 4.09 2.41
CA SER A 391 8.72 5.05 3.06
C SER A 391 9.07 4.62 4.48
N ILE A 392 8.11 4.08 5.24
CA ILE A 392 8.37 3.53 6.57
C ILE A 392 9.24 2.27 6.46
N ALA A 393 8.84 1.27 5.68
CA ALA A 393 9.52 -0.02 5.60
C ALA A 393 10.92 0.07 4.97
N GLY A 394 11.05 0.76 3.83
CA GLY A 394 12.31 0.92 3.11
C GLY A 394 13.39 1.65 3.91
N ASN A 395 12.99 2.54 4.82
CA ASN A 395 13.88 3.25 5.75
C ASN A 395 14.11 2.49 7.08
N ASN A 396 13.76 1.19 7.16
CA ASN A 396 13.86 0.34 8.36
C ASN A 396 12.99 0.82 9.55
N TRP A 397 11.75 1.23 9.26
CA TRP A 397 10.73 1.67 10.23
C TRP A 397 11.23 2.71 11.26
N PRO A 398 11.62 3.93 10.82
CA PRO A 398 11.82 5.06 11.72
C PRO A 398 10.47 5.51 12.33
N THR A 399 10.45 6.63 13.05
CA THR A 399 9.20 7.29 13.43
C THR A 399 8.73 8.26 12.35
N ILE A 400 7.45 8.65 12.37
CA ILE A 400 6.85 9.55 11.39
C ILE A 400 7.52 10.92 11.46
N SER A 401 7.70 11.48 12.66
CA SER A 401 8.38 12.77 12.85
C SER A 401 9.82 12.77 12.32
N SER A 402 10.47 11.60 12.26
CA SER A 402 11.83 11.41 11.72
C SER A 402 11.88 11.22 10.19
N LEU A 403 10.75 10.99 9.53
CA LEU A 403 10.62 11.05 8.07
C LEU A 403 10.14 12.43 7.64
N GLN A 404 9.14 12.98 8.33
CA GLN A 404 8.63 14.35 8.20
C GLN A 404 9.78 15.37 8.14
N THR A 405 10.49 15.57 9.25
CA THR A 405 11.56 16.58 9.41
C THR A 405 12.87 16.27 8.69
N GLY A 406 13.10 15.00 8.32
CA GLY A 406 14.38 14.54 7.78
C GLY A 406 14.39 14.28 6.28
N LEU A 407 13.22 14.13 5.65
CA LEU A 407 13.07 13.71 4.26
C LEU A 407 11.88 14.38 3.57
N TRP A 408 10.68 14.24 4.13
CA TRP A 408 9.43 14.61 3.46
C TRP A 408 9.20 16.11 3.34
N GLU A 409 9.40 16.90 4.41
CA GLU A 409 9.06 18.34 4.45
C GLU A 409 9.64 19.14 3.27
N GLN A 410 10.95 18.98 3.00
CA GLN A 410 11.62 19.66 1.89
C GLN A 410 11.31 18.98 0.55
N ALA A 411 11.22 17.64 0.53
CA ALA A 411 11.00 16.89 -0.69
C ALA A 411 9.60 17.11 -1.29
N PHE A 412 8.58 17.31 -0.46
CA PHE A 412 7.20 17.57 -0.91
C PHE A 412 6.97 19.06 -1.20
N GLN A 413 7.79 19.95 -0.62
CA GLN A 413 7.80 21.38 -0.98
C GLN A 413 8.50 21.62 -2.32
N ASP A 414 9.63 20.95 -2.58
CA ASP A 414 10.37 21.06 -3.85
C ASP A 414 10.00 19.90 -4.81
N SER A 415 8.73 19.50 -4.83
CA SER A 415 8.28 18.21 -5.37
C SER A 415 8.73 17.94 -6.80
N VAL A 416 9.54 16.89 -6.95
CA VAL A 416 10.10 16.45 -8.24
C VAL A 416 9.08 15.71 -9.13
N LEU A 417 7.82 15.59 -8.69
CA LEU A 417 6.68 15.16 -9.51
C LEU A 417 5.99 16.34 -10.22
N ILE A 418 6.34 17.58 -9.89
CA ILE A 418 5.91 18.75 -10.64
C ILE A 418 6.83 18.91 -11.87
N PRO A 419 6.28 18.95 -13.11
CA PRO A 419 7.06 19.09 -14.34
C PRO A 419 8.14 20.19 -14.32
N ASP A 420 7.79 21.40 -13.87
CA ASP A 420 8.73 22.53 -13.79
C ASP A 420 9.90 22.28 -12.80
N ASN A 421 9.69 21.47 -11.75
CA ASN A 421 10.70 21.13 -10.74
C ASN A 421 11.61 19.98 -11.22
N LEU A 422 11.08 19.03 -12.00
CA LEU A 422 11.80 17.84 -12.48
C LEU A 422 13.09 18.21 -13.25
N VAL A 423 13.02 19.22 -14.13
CA VAL A 423 14.19 19.70 -14.89
C VAL A 423 15.20 20.43 -13.99
N ALA A 424 14.75 21.02 -12.87
CA ALA A 424 15.60 21.66 -11.88
C ALA A 424 16.30 20.63 -10.95
N ALA A 425 15.74 19.43 -10.78
CA ALA A 425 16.26 18.36 -9.93
C ALA A 425 17.62 17.78 -10.37
N GLY A 426 18.12 18.15 -11.56
CA GLY A 426 19.53 18.08 -11.95
C GLY A 426 20.16 16.68 -11.82
N PRO A 427 20.96 16.38 -10.76
CA PRO A 427 21.50 15.05 -10.52
C PRO A 427 20.46 13.93 -10.60
N ALA A 428 19.27 14.11 -10.01
CA ALA A 428 18.24 13.06 -9.98
C ALA A 428 17.77 12.69 -11.40
N TYR A 429 17.59 13.67 -12.30
CA TYR A 429 17.26 13.40 -13.70
C TYR A 429 18.34 12.59 -14.41
N VAL A 430 19.63 12.86 -14.13
CA VAL A 430 20.77 12.18 -14.74
C VAL A 430 20.89 10.73 -14.24
N ASP A 431 20.79 10.53 -12.93
CA ASP A 431 20.84 9.21 -12.29
C ASP A 431 19.66 8.34 -12.76
N ILE A 432 18.44 8.89 -12.79
CA ILE A 432 17.25 8.20 -13.31
C ILE A 432 17.41 7.83 -14.79
N THR A 433 17.88 8.75 -15.63
CA THR A 433 18.13 8.43 -17.06
C THR A 433 19.14 7.29 -17.22
N ALA A 434 20.14 7.20 -16.33
CA ALA A 434 21.09 6.09 -16.31
C ALA A 434 20.47 4.77 -15.83
N ASP A 435 19.55 4.81 -14.86
CA ASP A 435 18.77 3.64 -14.40
C ASP A 435 17.86 3.09 -15.50
N ILE A 436 17.12 3.95 -16.22
CA ILE A 436 16.24 3.56 -17.33
C ILE A 436 17.05 2.89 -18.44
N LEU A 437 18.19 3.48 -18.82
CA LEU A 437 19.12 2.87 -19.77
C LEU A 437 19.72 1.56 -19.25
N ALA A 438 19.99 1.44 -17.94
CA ALA A 438 20.52 0.21 -17.36
C ALA A 438 19.49 -0.94 -17.37
N LYS A 439 18.20 -0.68 -17.06
CA LYS A 439 17.12 -1.67 -17.13
C LYS A 439 16.90 -2.15 -18.57
N GLN A 440 16.84 -1.23 -19.54
CA GLN A 440 16.78 -1.58 -20.97
C GLN A 440 17.98 -2.44 -21.40
N LEU A 441 19.20 -2.07 -21.00
CA LEU A 441 20.43 -2.83 -21.32
C LEU A 441 20.55 -4.18 -20.58
N ALA A 442 19.74 -4.41 -19.54
CA ALA A 442 19.59 -5.72 -18.89
C ALA A 442 18.57 -6.63 -19.61
N GLY A 443 17.84 -6.10 -20.61
CA GLY A 443 16.85 -6.85 -21.39
C GLY A 443 15.41 -6.70 -20.90
N PHE A 444 15.14 -5.74 -20.02
CA PHE A 444 13.80 -5.46 -19.50
C PHE A 444 13.33 -4.08 -20.01
N PRO A 445 12.34 -3.99 -20.91
CA PRO A 445 11.87 -2.71 -21.40
C PRO A 445 11.22 -1.91 -20.24
N PRO A 446 11.71 -0.70 -19.94
CA PRO A 446 11.10 0.16 -18.93
C PRO A 446 9.73 0.69 -19.40
N THR A 447 9.11 1.49 -18.55
CA THR A 447 7.76 2.05 -18.67
C THR A 447 7.76 3.49 -18.15
N LEU A 448 6.64 4.22 -18.18
CA LEU A 448 6.49 5.50 -17.47
C LEU A 448 6.55 5.29 -15.93
N VAL A 449 6.15 4.11 -15.45
CA VAL A 449 6.20 3.73 -14.02
C VAL A 449 7.63 3.62 -13.49
N ASP A 450 8.60 3.31 -14.35
CA ASP A 450 10.00 3.22 -13.98
C ASP A 450 10.57 4.57 -13.44
N PRO A 451 10.66 5.65 -14.25
CA PRO A 451 11.16 6.93 -13.77
C PRO A 451 10.23 7.56 -12.72
N TYR A 452 8.91 7.36 -12.81
CA TYR A 452 7.95 7.76 -11.78
C TYR A 452 8.26 7.17 -10.40
N GLY A 453 8.44 5.84 -10.34
CA GLY A 453 8.82 5.12 -9.12
C GLY A 453 10.15 5.59 -8.55
N ARG A 454 11.10 6.01 -9.41
CA ARG A 454 12.36 6.62 -8.97
C ARG A 454 12.17 8.04 -8.42
N LEU A 455 11.36 8.89 -9.06
CA LEU A 455 11.04 10.24 -8.54
C LEU A 455 10.31 10.19 -7.19
N LEU A 456 9.43 9.22 -6.98
CA LEU A 456 8.86 8.93 -5.67
C LEU A 456 9.94 8.45 -4.68
N SER A 457 10.87 7.58 -5.11
CA SER A 457 11.97 7.09 -4.26
C SER A 457 12.87 8.22 -3.73
N TYR A 458 13.21 9.22 -4.56
CA TYR A 458 14.01 10.39 -4.13
C TYR A 458 13.35 11.22 -3.01
N GLN A 459 12.03 11.12 -2.84
CA GLN A 459 11.26 11.84 -1.82
C GLN A 459 10.86 10.97 -0.62
N LEU A 460 10.95 9.64 -0.76
CA LEU A 460 10.41 8.66 0.19
C LEU A 460 11.46 7.71 0.79
N LEU A 461 12.65 7.58 0.19
CA LEU A 461 13.71 6.68 0.64
C LEU A 461 15.03 7.43 0.87
N TYR A 462 15.62 7.24 2.06
CA TYR A 462 16.98 7.64 2.34
C TYR A 462 17.99 6.76 1.59
N GLY A 463 19.09 7.36 1.15
CA GLY A 463 20.23 6.65 0.58
C GLY A 463 20.95 7.48 -0.48
N ASN A 464 22.00 6.89 -1.05
CA ASN A 464 22.53 7.36 -2.32
C ASN A 464 21.46 7.10 -3.42
N ASP A 465 21.35 7.98 -4.41
CA ASP A 465 20.54 7.72 -5.62
C ASP A 465 19.07 7.39 -5.28
N GLY A 466 18.46 8.18 -4.41
CA GLY A 466 17.07 8.00 -3.94
C GLY A 466 16.80 6.59 -3.40
N GLY A 467 17.76 5.96 -2.72
CA GLY A 467 17.60 4.61 -2.19
C GLY A 467 17.56 3.50 -3.25
N VAL A 468 18.19 3.67 -4.43
CA VAL A 468 18.11 2.77 -5.60
C VAL A 468 18.26 1.26 -5.31
N THR A 469 19.03 0.88 -4.28
CA THR A 469 19.28 -0.53 -3.92
C THR A 469 18.24 -1.12 -2.95
N VAL A 470 17.22 -0.37 -2.54
CA VAL A 470 16.15 -0.86 -1.65
C VAL A 470 15.15 -1.67 -2.48
N THR A 471 14.95 -2.94 -2.09
CA THR A 471 13.99 -3.83 -2.73
C THR A 471 13.02 -4.41 -1.69
N THR A 472 11.82 -4.81 -2.12
CA THR A 472 10.78 -5.31 -1.23
C THR A 472 11.19 -6.62 -0.56
N SER A 473 11.91 -7.51 -1.26
CA SER A 473 12.53 -8.70 -0.62
C SER A 473 13.72 -8.33 0.27
N GLY A 474 14.44 -7.24 -0.04
CA GLY A 474 15.53 -6.70 0.78
C GLY A 474 15.09 -6.28 2.19
N LEU A 475 13.82 -5.91 2.37
CA LEU A 475 13.21 -5.62 3.68
C LEU A 475 13.41 -6.76 4.69
N THR A 476 13.47 -8.00 4.22
CA THR A 476 13.69 -9.20 5.07
C THR A 476 15.05 -9.22 5.78
N SER A 477 16.01 -8.40 5.36
CA SER A 477 17.33 -8.26 5.97
C SER A 477 17.43 -7.14 7.03
N LEU A 478 16.41 -6.27 7.12
CA LEU A 478 16.46 -5.08 7.96
C LEU A 478 16.30 -5.40 9.45
N SER A 479 16.89 -4.58 10.32
CA SER A 479 17.01 -4.91 11.75
C SER A 479 15.68 -4.94 12.48
N ASN A 480 14.72 -4.07 12.14
CA ASN A 480 13.41 -4.07 12.78
C ASN A 480 12.51 -5.21 12.30
N PHE A 481 12.65 -5.62 11.03
CA PHE A 481 11.98 -6.79 10.47
C PHE A 481 12.52 -8.10 11.07
N THR A 482 13.83 -8.30 11.06
CA THR A 482 14.49 -9.50 11.61
C THR A 482 14.37 -9.66 13.13
N SER A 483 14.01 -8.59 13.85
CA SER A 483 13.66 -8.63 15.27
C SER A 483 12.14 -8.68 15.54
N TYR A 484 11.32 -8.75 14.50
CA TYR A 484 9.84 -8.79 14.55
C TYR A 484 9.22 -7.63 15.34
N ASN A 485 9.89 -6.48 15.37
CA ASN A 485 9.45 -5.28 16.09
C ASN A 485 8.35 -4.50 15.36
N VAL A 486 8.06 -4.86 14.10
CA VAL A 486 7.22 -4.13 13.15
C VAL A 486 6.16 -5.04 12.53
N PRO A 487 5.01 -4.51 12.07
CA PRO A 487 4.05 -5.28 11.30
C PRO A 487 4.63 -5.80 9.98
N TYR A 488 4.05 -6.87 9.45
CA TYR A 488 4.37 -7.40 8.12
C TYR A 488 3.74 -6.53 7.02
N PRO A 489 4.53 -5.95 6.10
CA PRO A 489 4.02 -5.03 5.08
C PRO A 489 3.43 -5.78 3.87
N ILE A 490 2.27 -5.34 3.38
CA ILE A 490 1.64 -5.81 2.14
C ILE A 490 1.27 -4.59 1.28
N ILE A 491 1.72 -4.56 0.03
CA ILE A 491 1.31 -3.55 -0.95
C ILE A 491 0.34 -4.20 -1.93
N THR A 492 -0.71 -3.50 -2.38
CA THR A 492 -1.65 -4.04 -3.39
C THR A 492 -1.74 -3.17 -4.66
N SER A 493 -2.07 -3.83 -5.77
CA SER A 493 -2.18 -3.27 -7.13
C SER A 493 -3.16 -4.09 -7.96
N LEU A 494 -3.81 -3.48 -8.95
CA LEU A 494 -4.78 -4.17 -9.82
C LEU A 494 -4.13 -4.63 -11.13
N GLY A 495 -4.61 -5.73 -11.70
CA GLY A 495 -4.21 -6.23 -13.02
C GLY A 495 -5.20 -5.85 -14.12
N VAL A 496 -4.68 -5.53 -15.32
CA VAL A 496 -5.47 -5.14 -16.51
C VAL A 496 -5.31 -6.16 -17.64
N GLN A 497 -6.43 -6.60 -18.22
CA GLN A 497 -6.49 -7.52 -19.36
C GLN A 497 -6.22 -6.80 -20.69
N THR A 498 -5.02 -6.24 -20.86
CA THR A 498 -4.61 -5.50 -22.07
C THR A 498 -4.65 -6.37 -23.33
N ASN A 499 -4.54 -7.69 -23.17
CA ASN A 499 -4.72 -8.72 -24.20
C ASN A 499 -6.16 -8.79 -24.76
N GLU A 500 -7.16 -8.30 -24.02
CA GLU A 500 -8.56 -8.21 -24.44
C GLU A 500 -8.92 -6.81 -25.00
N GLY A 501 -8.00 -5.85 -24.86
CA GLY A 501 -8.14 -4.46 -25.32
C GLY A 501 -8.54 -3.47 -24.23
N GLU A 502 -8.60 -3.90 -22.97
CA GLU A 502 -8.95 -3.05 -21.83
C GLU A 502 -7.79 -2.14 -21.39
N CYS A 503 -8.12 -0.93 -20.92
CA CYS A 503 -7.17 0.05 -20.39
C CYS A 503 -7.21 0.21 -18.86
N THR A 504 -8.31 -0.17 -18.22
CA THR A 504 -8.53 -0.06 -16.77
C THR A 504 -8.96 -1.42 -16.23
N PRO A 505 -8.79 -1.70 -14.93
CA PRO A 505 -9.25 -2.94 -14.33
C PRO A 505 -10.79 -2.93 -14.24
N PRO A 506 -11.47 -4.06 -14.46
CA PRO A 506 -12.90 -4.16 -14.18
C PRO A 506 -13.16 -4.07 -12.66
N PRO A 507 -14.41 -3.84 -12.21
CA PRO A 507 -14.72 -3.76 -10.77
C PRO A 507 -14.34 -5.01 -9.96
N ASN A 508 -14.28 -6.18 -10.60
CA ASN A 508 -13.78 -7.44 -10.02
C ASN A 508 -12.35 -7.78 -10.48
N GLY A 509 -11.56 -6.79 -10.89
CA GLY A 509 -10.21 -6.95 -11.43
C GLY A 509 -9.25 -7.62 -10.44
N THR A 510 -8.29 -8.38 -10.98
CA THR A 510 -7.36 -9.19 -10.21
C THR A 510 -6.56 -8.35 -9.22
N GLN A 511 -6.75 -8.58 -7.92
CA GLN A 511 -6.00 -7.90 -6.86
C GLN A 511 -4.70 -8.65 -6.58
N TYR A 512 -3.57 -8.04 -6.91
CA TYR A 512 -2.25 -8.56 -6.62
C TYR A 512 -1.72 -8.00 -5.30
N GLU A 513 -1.09 -8.86 -4.51
CA GLU A 513 -0.24 -8.48 -3.38
C GLU A 513 1.24 -8.51 -3.77
N ILE A 514 1.99 -7.50 -3.34
CA ILE A 514 3.46 -7.43 -3.39
C ILE A 514 3.95 -7.34 -1.94
N HIS A 515 4.60 -8.38 -1.43
CA HIS A 515 5.09 -8.40 -0.04
C HIS A 515 6.51 -9.01 0.07
N PRO A 516 7.24 -8.86 1.20
CA PRO A 516 8.68 -9.16 1.28
C PRO A 516 9.11 -10.60 0.97
N TYR A 517 8.18 -11.54 1.01
CA TYR A 517 8.47 -12.93 0.63
C TYR A 517 7.89 -13.29 -0.74
N GLU A 518 6.66 -12.89 -1.04
CA GLU A 518 5.91 -13.39 -2.19
C GLU A 518 5.11 -12.30 -2.92
N PHE A 519 4.81 -12.58 -4.19
CA PHE A 519 3.96 -11.77 -5.07
C PHE A 519 2.93 -12.69 -5.72
N GLY A 520 1.68 -12.26 -5.81
CA GLY A 520 0.64 -13.06 -6.42
C GLY A 520 -0.75 -12.57 -6.07
N SER A 521 -1.74 -13.44 -6.23
CA SER A 521 -3.14 -13.12 -5.95
C SER A 521 -3.88 -14.35 -5.42
N TRP A 522 -4.88 -14.10 -4.58
CA TRP A 522 -5.83 -15.11 -4.10
C TRP A 522 -6.94 -15.40 -5.11
N ASP A 523 -7.19 -14.46 -6.01
CA ASP A 523 -8.34 -14.39 -6.90
C ASP A 523 -8.38 -15.58 -7.87
N GLU A 524 -9.60 -16.06 -8.20
CA GLU A 524 -9.76 -17.15 -9.17
C GLU A 524 -9.17 -16.76 -10.53
N GLY A 525 -8.43 -17.68 -11.15
CA GLY A 525 -7.73 -17.42 -12.40
C GLY A 525 -6.30 -16.87 -12.25
N VAL A 526 -5.87 -16.50 -11.03
CA VAL A 526 -4.45 -16.48 -10.65
C VAL A 526 -4.20 -17.53 -9.57
N ALA A 527 -4.84 -17.40 -8.41
CA ALA A 527 -4.80 -18.35 -7.29
C ALA A 527 -3.39 -18.89 -6.95
N ALA A 528 -2.36 -18.06 -7.08
CA ALA A 528 -0.96 -18.46 -7.03
C ALA A 528 -0.05 -17.31 -6.57
N PHE A 529 1.12 -17.69 -6.02
CA PHE A 529 2.15 -16.77 -5.53
C PHE A 529 3.54 -17.24 -5.97
N THR A 530 4.43 -16.30 -6.33
CA THR A 530 5.85 -16.51 -6.60
C THR A 530 6.72 -15.84 -5.54
N GLN A 531 8.00 -16.20 -5.44
CA GLN A 531 8.95 -15.53 -4.53
C GLN A 531 9.34 -14.13 -5.04
N THR A 532 9.05 -13.07 -4.27
CA THR A 532 9.29 -11.63 -4.64
C THR A 532 10.72 -11.36 -5.08
N HIS A 533 11.69 -11.97 -4.40
CA HIS A 533 13.11 -11.81 -4.70
C HIS A 533 13.50 -12.18 -6.14
N TYR A 534 12.68 -13.00 -6.82
CA TYR A 534 12.96 -13.53 -8.15
C TYR A 534 12.00 -13.00 -9.23
N LEU A 535 11.30 -11.88 -9.00
CA LEU A 535 10.23 -11.38 -9.86
C LEU A 535 10.61 -11.11 -11.33
N GLY A 536 11.86 -10.81 -11.64
CA GLY A 536 12.31 -10.60 -13.02
C GLY A 536 12.54 -11.89 -13.82
N SER A 537 12.24 -13.06 -13.24
CA SER A 537 12.61 -14.36 -13.83
C SER A 537 11.58 -14.82 -14.87
N SER A 538 12.05 -15.11 -16.08
CA SER A 538 11.23 -15.81 -17.09
C SER A 538 10.91 -17.23 -16.62
N LEU A 539 9.63 -17.49 -16.31
CA LEU A 539 9.13 -18.80 -15.89
C LEU A 539 8.23 -19.41 -16.98
N SER A 540 8.09 -20.74 -16.95
CA SER A 540 7.09 -21.52 -17.69
C SER A 540 6.67 -22.69 -16.80
N GLY A 541 5.36 -22.86 -16.58
CA GLY A 541 4.83 -23.90 -15.68
C GLY A 541 5.33 -23.74 -14.23
N GLY A 542 5.58 -22.51 -13.78
CA GLY A 542 6.15 -22.19 -12.46
C GLY A 542 7.62 -22.57 -12.27
N SER A 543 8.34 -22.89 -13.35
CA SER A 543 9.78 -23.24 -13.35
C SER A 543 10.59 -22.29 -14.25
N PRO A 544 11.87 -21.99 -13.94
CA PRO A 544 12.71 -21.14 -14.79
C PRO A 544 12.88 -21.70 -16.21
N THR A 545 12.74 -20.85 -17.22
CA THR A 545 12.95 -21.23 -18.63
C THR A 545 14.41 -21.61 -18.93
N VAL A 546 15.36 -21.08 -18.15
CA VAL A 546 16.77 -21.48 -18.14
C VAL A 546 17.09 -22.16 -16.79
N PRO A 547 17.36 -23.48 -16.75
CA PRO A 547 17.52 -24.21 -15.50
C PRO A 547 18.59 -23.63 -14.57
N GLY A 548 18.16 -23.21 -13.38
CA GLY A 548 19.03 -22.66 -12.32
C GLY A 548 19.36 -21.17 -12.45
N VAL A 549 18.89 -20.48 -13.50
CA VAL A 549 19.08 -19.04 -13.71
C VAL A 549 17.77 -18.30 -13.43
N CYS A 550 17.83 -17.40 -12.45
CA CYS A 550 16.74 -16.51 -12.04
C CYS A 550 17.22 -15.05 -12.14
N VAL A 551 16.37 -14.08 -11.81
CA VAL A 551 16.70 -12.64 -11.85
C VAL A 551 16.24 -11.95 -10.58
N THR A 552 17.13 -11.16 -9.96
CA THR A 552 16.85 -10.38 -8.74
C THR A 552 16.86 -8.87 -9.04
N ASN A 553 16.48 -8.06 -8.05
CA ASN A 553 16.40 -6.59 -8.07
C ASN A 553 15.23 -6.01 -8.89
N TYR A 554 14.43 -6.85 -9.56
CA TYR A 554 13.19 -6.42 -10.22
C TYR A 554 12.16 -5.88 -9.22
N ASP A 555 12.22 -6.35 -7.98
CA ASP A 555 11.43 -5.94 -6.82
C ASP A 555 11.90 -4.63 -6.17
N ASN A 556 12.47 -3.70 -6.96
CA ASN A 556 12.86 -2.37 -6.47
C ASN A 556 11.68 -1.67 -5.78
N GLN A 557 11.89 -1.15 -4.57
CA GLN A 557 10.81 -0.61 -3.74
C GLN A 557 10.13 0.60 -4.39
N GLY A 558 10.87 1.40 -5.15
CA GLY A 558 10.36 2.50 -5.96
C GLY A 558 9.44 2.06 -7.09
N TYR A 559 9.81 1.01 -7.82
CA TYR A 559 8.97 0.41 -8.86
C TYR A 559 7.70 -0.22 -8.26
N VAL A 560 7.81 -0.87 -7.09
CA VAL A 560 6.67 -1.47 -6.38
C VAL A 560 5.67 -0.42 -5.87
N LEU A 561 6.15 0.67 -5.25
CA LEU A 561 5.26 1.75 -4.80
C LEU A 561 4.70 2.56 -5.97
N GLY A 562 5.46 2.70 -7.06
CA GLY A 562 4.99 3.34 -8.30
C GLY A 562 3.93 2.51 -9.02
N THR A 563 4.08 1.17 -9.04
CA THR A 563 3.08 0.23 -9.55
C THR A 563 1.75 0.39 -8.82
N SER A 564 1.80 0.40 -7.49
CA SER A 564 0.62 0.54 -6.62
C SER A 564 -0.07 1.90 -6.74
N SER A 565 0.56 2.89 -7.39
CA SER A 565 0.05 4.25 -7.60
C SER A 565 0.06 4.70 -9.07
N ASN A 566 0.07 3.76 -10.02
CA ASN A 566 0.16 4.07 -11.44
C ASN A 566 -1.22 4.32 -12.04
N LEU A 567 -1.52 5.58 -12.35
CA LEU A 567 -2.74 6.02 -13.04
C LEU A 567 -2.51 6.37 -14.53
N PHE A 568 -1.30 6.15 -15.08
CA PHE A 568 -1.01 6.54 -16.47
C PHE A 568 -1.82 5.74 -17.52
N ASN A 569 -2.37 4.59 -17.13
CA ASN A 569 -3.27 3.78 -17.94
C ASN A 569 -4.61 4.46 -18.24
N GLU A 570 -5.09 5.39 -17.40
CA GLU A 570 -6.28 6.22 -17.65
C GLU A 570 -6.15 7.07 -18.92
N ILE A 571 -4.92 7.34 -19.38
CA ILE A 571 -4.64 8.03 -20.64
C ILE A 571 -5.04 7.15 -21.85
N CYS A 572 -4.94 5.83 -21.73
CA CYS A 572 -5.32 4.79 -22.71
C CYS A 572 -4.71 4.94 -24.14
N VAL A 573 -3.83 5.93 -24.37
CA VAL A 573 -3.07 6.15 -25.59
C VAL A 573 -1.57 6.32 -25.30
N ALA A 574 -0.72 6.18 -26.32
CA ALA A 574 0.71 6.45 -26.19
C ALA A 574 0.96 7.94 -25.92
N VAL A 575 2.01 8.23 -25.15
CA VAL A 575 2.39 9.57 -24.66
C VAL A 575 3.74 9.97 -25.30
N PRO A 576 3.95 11.23 -25.74
CA PRO A 576 3.02 12.37 -25.71
C PRO A 576 1.90 12.26 -26.75
N SER A 577 0.76 12.89 -26.47
CA SER A 577 -0.46 12.71 -27.28
C SER A 577 -0.99 14.05 -27.82
N GLU A 578 -1.12 14.18 -29.14
CA GLU A 578 -1.56 15.46 -29.74
C GLU A 578 -3.06 15.78 -29.53
N ASN A 579 -3.87 14.84 -29.00
CA ASN A 579 -5.34 14.92 -29.04
C ASN A 579 -6.08 14.33 -27.81
N VAL A 580 -5.43 14.15 -26.64
CA VAL A 580 -6.18 13.78 -25.42
C VAL A 580 -7.06 14.95 -24.96
N SER A 581 -8.37 14.71 -24.92
CA SER A 581 -9.33 15.60 -24.27
C SER A 581 -9.21 15.48 -22.74
N GLN A 582 -9.13 16.60 -22.03
CA GLN A 582 -8.93 16.70 -20.57
C GLN A 582 -10.08 16.14 -19.70
N ASP A 583 -11.02 15.37 -20.26
CA ASP A 583 -12.19 14.82 -19.56
C ASP A 583 -11.89 13.54 -18.74
N SER A 584 -10.75 12.86 -18.95
CA SER A 584 -10.45 11.57 -18.30
C SER A 584 -9.22 11.54 -17.39
N THR A 585 -8.32 12.54 -17.43
CA THR A 585 -7.12 12.58 -16.59
C THR A 585 -6.82 14.00 -16.12
N ASP A 586 -6.43 14.16 -14.85
CA ASP A 586 -5.98 15.46 -14.33
C ASP A 586 -4.77 15.97 -15.14
N ALA A 587 -4.81 17.24 -15.55
CA ALA A 587 -3.77 17.86 -16.37
C ALA A 587 -2.38 17.81 -15.73
N THR A 588 -2.30 17.69 -14.40
CA THR A 588 -1.07 17.48 -13.63
C THR A 588 -0.45 16.10 -13.90
N TYR A 589 -1.27 15.04 -13.89
CA TYR A 589 -0.81 13.68 -14.19
C TYR A 589 -0.49 13.49 -15.68
N LEU A 590 -1.25 14.11 -16.57
CA LEU A 590 -0.93 14.11 -18.01
C LEU A 590 0.40 14.83 -18.29
N GLY A 591 0.63 16.00 -17.69
CA GLY A 591 1.90 16.73 -17.82
C GLY A 591 3.10 15.97 -17.26
N LEU A 592 2.92 15.26 -16.13
CA LEU A 592 3.93 14.35 -15.59
C LEU A 592 4.21 13.18 -16.56
N ALA A 593 3.17 12.54 -17.11
CA ALA A 593 3.35 11.47 -18.09
C ALA A 593 4.10 11.95 -19.36
N GLU A 594 3.81 13.16 -19.84
CA GLU A 594 4.51 13.76 -20.98
C GLU A 594 6.00 13.98 -20.69
N ASP A 595 6.37 14.56 -19.54
CA ASP A 595 7.78 14.73 -19.17
C ASP A 595 8.51 13.40 -18.93
N LEU A 596 7.83 12.41 -18.34
CA LEU A 596 8.39 11.06 -18.16
C LEU A 596 8.61 10.34 -19.49
N SER A 597 7.74 10.55 -20.49
CA SER A 597 7.90 9.97 -21.83
C SER A 597 9.20 10.42 -22.50
N VAL A 598 9.69 11.63 -22.21
CA VAL A 598 10.98 12.14 -22.72
C VAL A 598 12.17 11.33 -22.21
N ILE A 599 12.06 10.69 -21.03
CA ILE A 599 13.09 9.79 -20.51
C ILE A 599 13.01 8.42 -21.19
N VAL A 600 11.79 7.88 -21.37
CA VAL A 600 11.57 6.56 -21.98
C VAL A 600 11.90 6.55 -23.49
N ASP A 601 11.60 7.62 -24.23
CA ASP A 601 11.94 7.77 -25.66
C ASP A 601 13.45 7.68 -25.94
N THR A 602 14.31 7.92 -24.91
CA THR A 602 15.76 7.74 -25.05
C THR A 602 16.21 6.28 -25.19
N VAL A 603 15.35 5.31 -24.85
CA VAL A 603 15.67 3.87 -24.82
C VAL A 603 14.80 3.00 -25.73
N HIS A 604 13.56 3.40 -26.02
CA HIS A 604 12.71 2.84 -27.07
C HIS A 604 11.56 3.80 -27.41
N GLU A 605 10.93 3.62 -28.57
CA GLU A 605 9.67 4.29 -28.94
C GLU A 605 8.60 4.05 -27.84
N VAL A 606 7.93 5.12 -27.41
CA VAL A 606 6.90 5.07 -26.35
C VAL A 606 5.56 4.61 -26.93
N THR A 607 4.90 3.70 -26.22
CA THR A 607 3.69 3.01 -26.66
C THR A 607 2.66 2.92 -25.52
N THR A 608 1.42 2.48 -25.82
CA THR A 608 0.40 2.23 -24.79
C THR A 608 0.83 1.22 -23.72
N ARG A 609 1.76 0.31 -24.04
CA ARG A 609 2.38 -0.63 -23.07
C ARG A 609 3.00 0.11 -21.88
N ASP A 610 3.55 1.30 -22.13
CA ASP A 610 4.43 1.98 -21.19
C ASP A 610 3.64 2.79 -20.15
N ASN A 611 2.32 2.87 -20.30
CA ASN A 611 1.37 3.41 -19.32
C ASN A 611 1.09 2.43 -18.15
N TYR A 612 1.59 1.20 -18.20
CA TYR A 612 1.39 0.15 -17.18
C TYR A 612 2.69 -0.17 -16.45
N ALA A 613 2.58 -0.66 -15.22
CA ALA A 613 3.67 -1.37 -14.58
C ALA A 613 3.74 -2.80 -15.14
N VAL A 614 4.71 -3.07 -16.01
CA VAL A 614 4.85 -4.38 -16.65
C VAL A 614 5.74 -5.29 -15.79
N TYR A 615 5.35 -6.56 -15.63
CA TYR A 615 6.11 -7.58 -14.89
C TYR A 615 6.17 -8.88 -15.72
N PRO A 616 7.34 -9.53 -15.88
CA PRO A 616 7.42 -10.85 -16.50
C PRO A 616 6.52 -11.84 -15.74
N ASN A 617 5.60 -12.52 -16.42
CA ASN A 617 4.57 -13.29 -15.75
C ASN A 617 5.13 -14.58 -15.10
N PRO A 618 5.16 -14.69 -13.76
CA PRO A 618 5.64 -15.91 -13.10
C PRO A 618 4.67 -17.10 -13.26
N PHE A 619 3.42 -16.82 -13.65
CA PHE A 619 2.34 -17.79 -13.83
C PHE A 619 2.16 -18.20 -15.30
N TYR A 620 3.06 -17.80 -16.21
CA TYR A 620 3.01 -18.21 -17.61
C TYR A 620 3.07 -19.74 -17.73
N GLN A 621 2.13 -20.31 -18.48
CA GLN A 621 1.91 -21.74 -18.67
C GLN A 621 1.69 -22.52 -17.35
N TYR A 622 1.32 -21.85 -16.25
CA TYR A 622 0.99 -22.47 -14.97
C TYR A 622 -0.52 -22.68 -14.87
N SER A 623 -0.96 -23.91 -15.17
CA SER A 623 -2.38 -24.25 -15.41
C SER A 623 -3.42 -24.01 -14.29
N PRO A 624 -3.07 -23.75 -13.01
CA PRO A 624 -4.00 -23.19 -12.04
C PRO A 624 -4.42 -21.73 -12.32
N SER A 625 -3.58 -20.96 -13.03
CA SER A 625 -3.72 -19.51 -13.23
C SER A 625 -4.38 -19.19 -14.57
N THR A 626 -5.61 -19.66 -14.77
CA THR A 626 -6.31 -19.70 -16.07
C THR A 626 -6.56 -18.35 -16.76
N LEU A 627 -6.55 -17.22 -16.05
CA LEU A 627 -6.69 -15.88 -16.66
C LEU A 627 -5.37 -15.36 -17.25
N VAL A 628 -4.23 -15.84 -16.74
CA VAL A 628 -2.90 -15.32 -17.06
C VAL A 628 -1.94 -16.35 -17.64
N GLU A 629 -2.25 -17.65 -17.64
CA GLU A 629 -1.32 -18.69 -18.11
C GLU A 629 -0.91 -18.57 -19.59
N SER A 630 -1.68 -17.82 -20.39
CA SER A 630 -1.39 -17.55 -21.80
C SER A 630 -0.60 -16.24 -22.05
N GLN A 631 -0.38 -15.43 -21.01
CA GLN A 631 0.26 -14.11 -21.09
C GLN A 631 1.73 -14.20 -20.65
N GLU A 632 2.67 -13.64 -21.42
CA GLU A 632 4.11 -13.66 -21.08
C GLU A 632 4.51 -12.55 -20.09
N ASP A 633 3.74 -11.47 -20.05
CA ASP A 633 3.83 -10.34 -19.11
C ASP A 633 2.51 -10.17 -18.35
N LEU A 634 2.56 -9.50 -17.20
CA LEU A 634 1.42 -8.96 -16.46
C LEU A 634 1.46 -7.43 -16.52
N PHE A 635 0.28 -6.80 -16.57
CA PHE A 635 0.11 -5.34 -16.64
C PHE A 635 -0.60 -4.87 -15.38
N LEU A 636 0.07 -4.08 -14.55
CA LEU A 636 -0.44 -3.63 -13.25
C LEU A 636 -0.55 -2.10 -13.15
N VAL A 637 -1.51 -1.67 -12.33
CA VAL A 637 -1.95 -0.27 -12.15
C VAL A 637 -2.28 0.01 -10.68
N ASP A 638 -2.77 1.22 -10.37
CA ASP A 638 -3.13 1.64 -9.01
C ASP A 638 -4.11 0.64 -8.36
N GLY A 639 -3.91 0.35 -7.07
CA GLY A 639 -4.78 -0.59 -6.35
C GLY A 639 -6.22 -0.11 -6.14
N GLY A 640 -6.51 1.19 -6.32
CA GLY A 640 -7.80 1.82 -6.03
C GLY A 640 -8.79 1.84 -7.19
N GLU A 641 -8.35 1.66 -8.44
CA GLU A 641 -9.17 1.88 -9.65
C GLU A 641 -10.46 1.04 -9.74
N ALA A 642 -10.54 -0.09 -9.03
CA ALA A 642 -11.74 -0.94 -8.98
C ALA A 642 -12.79 -0.50 -7.92
N LEU A 643 -12.71 0.74 -7.41
CA LEU A 643 -13.50 1.23 -6.26
C LEU A 643 -13.35 0.33 -5.01
N GLN A 644 -12.12 -0.13 -4.78
CA GLN A 644 -11.71 -0.89 -3.59
C GLN A 644 -10.45 -0.26 -2.96
N ASN A 645 -10.44 1.06 -2.86
CA ASN A 645 -9.30 1.88 -2.41
C ASN A 645 -8.87 1.62 -0.94
N ASN A 646 -9.57 0.76 -0.20
CA ASN A 646 -9.15 0.23 1.11
C ASN A 646 -8.60 -1.21 0.93
N PRO A 647 -7.32 -1.52 1.22
CA PRO A 647 -6.73 -2.86 1.03
C PRO A 647 -7.20 -3.90 2.06
N ILE A 648 -8.51 -4.16 2.13
CA ILE A 648 -9.17 -5.11 3.04
C ILE A 648 -9.08 -6.55 2.49
N TRP A 649 -9.09 -6.70 1.16
CA TRP A 649 -9.09 -7.99 0.46
C TRP A 649 -8.00 -8.99 0.94
N PRO A 650 -6.71 -8.60 1.10
CA PRO A 650 -5.66 -9.44 1.70
C PRO A 650 -6.02 -10.11 3.03
N PHE A 651 -6.89 -9.50 3.82
CA PHE A 651 -7.21 -9.94 5.17
C PHE A 651 -8.38 -10.90 5.24
N LEU A 652 -9.23 -10.96 4.19
CA LEU A 652 -10.30 -11.94 4.07
C LEU A 652 -9.73 -13.36 3.94
N HIS A 653 -8.67 -13.52 3.13
CA HIS A 653 -7.95 -14.78 2.92
C HIS A 653 -7.01 -15.19 4.06
N ARG A 654 -6.82 -14.33 5.08
CA ARG A 654 -5.97 -14.59 6.25
C ARG A 654 -6.82 -14.88 7.50
N PRO A 655 -7.24 -16.15 7.73
CA PRO A 655 -8.20 -16.51 8.79
C PRO A 655 -7.70 -16.26 10.21
N SER A 656 -6.39 -16.03 10.41
CA SER A 656 -5.80 -15.71 11.71
C SER A 656 -5.84 -14.23 12.09
N VAL A 657 -6.43 -13.35 11.27
CA VAL A 657 -6.55 -11.90 11.56
C VAL A 657 -7.92 -11.61 12.15
N ASP A 658 -7.99 -11.27 13.44
CA ASP A 658 -9.24 -11.08 14.17
C ASP A 658 -9.80 -9.65 14.05
N VAL A 659 -8.91 -8.67 13.87
CA VAL A 659 -9.21 -7.23 13.84
C VAL A 659 -8.43 -6.57 12.71
N LEU A 660 -9.11 -5.74 11.93
CA LEU A 660 -8.52 -4.89 10.90
C LEU A 660 -8.88 -3.43 11.18
N ILE A 661 -7.87 -2.60 11.43
CA ILE A 661 -8.03 -1.14 11.46
C ILE A 661 -7.94 -0.63 10.02
N VAL A 662 -8.92 0.17 9.60
CA VAL A 662 -9.00 0.76 8.26
C VAL A 662 -8.93 2.27 8.38
N ASN A 663 -7.78 2.87 8.04
CA ASN A 663 -7.71 4.30 7.81
C ASN A 663 -8.08 4.61 6.36
N ASP A 664 -9.22 5.26 6.20
CA ASP A 664 -9.81 5.59 4.91
C ASP A 664 -9.62 7.08 4.59
N ASN A 665 -8.87 7.37 3.53
CA ASN A 665 -8.60 8.71 3.02
C ASN A 665 -9.06 8.84 1.55
N SER A 666 -10.05 8.06 1.15
CA SER A 666 -10.66 8.07 -0.19
C SER A 666 -11.37 9.40 -0.52
N ALA A 667 -11.62 9.67 -1.81
CA ALA A 667 -12.08 10.96 -2.33
C ALA A 667 -13.53 10.93 -2.84
N ASP A 668 -14.39 10.16 -2.18
CA ASP A 668 -15.74 9.78 -2.63
C ASP A 668 -16.75 10.95 -2.71
N THR A 669 -16.34 12.14 -2.27
CA THR A 669 -17.14 13.37 -2.23
C THR A 669 -16.43 14.52 -2.94
N SER A 670 -17.18 15.56 -3.34
CA SER A 670 -16.60 16.76 -3.96
C SER A 670 -15.67 17.59 -3.05
N ALA A 671 -15.47 17.16 -1.80
CA ALA A 671 -14.50 17.71 -0.86
C ALA A 671 -13.34 16.72 -0.57
N ASN A 672 -13.18 15.65 -1.36
CA ASN A 672 -12.17 14.61 -1.22
C ASN A 672 -12.16 13.89 0.15
N TYR A 673 -13.35 13.72 0.74
CA TYR A 673 -13.58 12.91 1.94
C TYR A 673 -14.30 11.59 1.61
N PRO A 674 -14.07 10.50 2.38
CA PRO A 674 -14.77 9.24 2.19
C PRO A 674 -16.27 9.35 2.47
N ASN A 675 -17.06 8.46 1.86
CA ASN A 675 -18.48 8.27 2.15
C ASN A 675 -18.87 6.80 2.40
N GLY A 676 -17.91 5.87 2.30
CA GLY A 676 -18.10 4.43 2.50
C GLY A 676 -18.22 3.62 1.21
N SER A 677 -18.11 4.24 0.02
CA SER A 677 -18.22 3.55 -1.28
C SER A 677 -17.21 2.41 -1.43
N GLU A 678 -15.97 2.63 -1.03
CA GLU A 678 -14.86 1.69 -1.21
C GLU A 678 -15.00 0.41 -0.39
N ILE A 679 -15.30 0.57 0.91
CA ILE A 679 -15.55 -0.54 1.83
C ILE A 679 -16.88 -1.26 1.50
N TYR A 680 -17.88 -0.56 0.97
CA TYR A 680 -19.13 -1.17 0.51
C TYR A 680 -18.93 -2.01 -0.77
N THR A 681 -18.21 -1.50 -1.78
CA THR A 681 -17.87 -2.25 -3.00
C THR A 681 -17.06 -3.51 -2.66
N THR A 682 -16.09 -3.39 -1.75
CA THR A 682 -15.33 -4.55 -1.23
C THR A 682 -16.26 -5.58 -0.57
N TYR A 683 -17.28 -5.14 0.17
CA TYR A 683 -18.30 -6.02 0.76
C TYR A 683 -19.20 -6.69 -0.28
N GLN A 684 -19.59 -5.99 -1.35
CA GLN A 684 -20.32 -6.58 -2.46
C GLN A 684 -19.49 -7.68 -3.14
N ARG A 685 -18.25 -7.37 -3.53
CA ARG A 685 -17.34 -8.34 -4.17
C ARG A 685 -17.07 -9.54 -3.27
N ALA A 686 -16.83 -9.33 -1.98
CA ALA A 686 -16.63 -10.41 -1.00
C ALA A 686 -17.89 -11.28 -0.85
N THR A 687 -19.08 -10.71 -1.01
CA THR A 687 -20.35 -11.47 -1.01
C THR A 687 -20.49 -12.32 -2.26
N ASP A 688 -20.20 -11.77 -3.44
CA ASP A 688 -20.28 -12.48 -4.73
C ASP A 688 -19.25 -13.61 -4.82
N GLU A 689 -18.03 -13.41 -4.31
CA GLU A 689 -16.98 -14.45 -4.19
C GLU A 689 -17.16 -15.36 -2.95
N ASN A 690 -18.26 -15.22 -2.21
CA ASN A 690 -18.63 -16.06 -1.05
C ASN A 690 -17.57 -16.05 0.09
N LEU A 691 -16.81 -14.96 0.24
CA LEU A 691 -15.80 -14.77 1.30
C LEU A 691 -16.49 -14.46 2.64
N THR A 692 -16.91 -15.52 3.35
CA THR A 692 -17.73 -15.48 4.58
C THR A 692 -17.12 -14.73 5.77
N ARG A 693 -15.94 -14.12 5.63
CA ARG A 693 -15.25 -13.38 6.70
C ARG A 693 -15.44 -11.87 6.64
N MET A 694 -16.00 -11.31 5.56
CA MET A 694 -16.30 -9.88 5.47
C MET A 694 -17.56 -9.54 6.30
N PRO A 695 -17.51 -8.56 7.22
CA PRO A 695 -18.71 -8.12 7.94
C PRO A 695 -19.68 -7.39 7.02
N VAL A 696 -20.96 -7.32 7.41
CA VAL A 696 -21.98 -6.54 6.70
C VAL A 696 -21.67 -5.05 6.77
N ILE A 697 -21.61 -4.42 5.59
CA ILE A 697 -21.43 -2.97 5.40
C ILE A 697 -22.75 -2.40 4.85
N PRO A 698 -23.25 -1.25 5.36
CA PRO A 698 -24.43 -0.58 4.81
C PRO A 698 -24.18 -0.04 3.41
N ASP A 699 -25.24 0.14 2.61
CA ASP A 699 -25.17 0.96 1.41
C ASP A 699 -24.77 2.41 1.74
N VAL A 700 -24.17 3.10 0.78
CA VAL A 700 -23.61 4.47 0.95
C VAL A 700 -24.65 5.46 1.49
N ALA A 701 -25.92 5.33 1.08
CA ALA A 701 -26.99 6.19 1.57
C ALA A 701 -27.25 6.00 3.07
N THR A 702 -27.21 4.76 3.55
CA THR A 702 -27.32 4.41 4.97
C THR A 702 -26.03 4.75 5.73
N PHE A 703 -24.86 4.55 5.12
CA PHE A 703 -23.54 4.85 5.68
C PHE A 703 -23.40 6.34 6.06
N ILE A 704 -23.83 7.24 5.16
CA ILE A 704 -23.89 8.68 5.42
C ILE A 704 -25.02 9.03 6.41
N ALA A 705 -26.20 8.41 6.29
CA ALA A 705 -27.35 8.74 7.14
C ALA A 705 -27.13 8.40 8.64
N ASP A 706 -26.41 7.31 8.94
CA ASP A 706 -25.98 6.92 10.29
C ASP A 706 -24.66 7.60 10.73
N GLY A 707 -24.10 8.46 9.87
CA GLY A 707 -22.87 9.23 10.10
C GLY A 707 -21.65 8.35 10.34
N LEU A 708 -21.49 7.27 9.58
CA LEU A 708 -20.36 6.33 9.72
C LEU A 708 -19.10 6.82 8.99
N ASP A 709 -19.29 7.75 8.05
CA ASP A 709 -18.30 8.53 7.30
C ASP A 709 -17.58 9.58 8.16
N THR A 710 -18.23 10.04 9.23
CA THR A 710 -17.81 11.21 10.04
C THR A 710 -17.26 10.83 11.41
N ARG A 711 -17.11 9.53 11.71
CA ARG A 711 -16.61 9.04 13.00
C ARG A 711 -16.02 7.62 12.91
N PRO A 712 -15.21 7.20 13.90
CA PRO A 712 -14.84 5.79 14.03
C PRO A 712 -16.06 4.87 14.10
N THR A 713 -16.02 3.74 13.40
CA THR A 713 -17.12 2.75 13.35
C THR A 713 -16.57 1.33 13.44
N PHE A 714 -17.22 0.45 14.19
CA PHE A 714 -16.86 -0.96 14.35
C PHE A 714 -17.86 -1.86 13.61
N PHE A 715 -17.43 -2.52 12.54
CA PHE A 715 -18.26 -3.48 11.78
C PHE A 715 -17.99 -4.92 12.24
N GLY A 716 -19.04 -5.75 12.18
CA GLY A 716 -18.95 -7.16 12.56
C GLY A 716 -18.86 -7.41 14.07
N CYS A 717 -19.17 -6.43 14.92
CA CYS A 717 -19.04 -6.54 16.38
C CYS A 717 -19.67 -7.80 16.99
N ASN A 718 -20.88 -8.15 16.55
CA ASN A 718 -21.75 -9.13 17.21
C ASN A 718 -21.84 -10.48 16.46
N ASP A 719 -21.00 -10.67 15.44
CA ASP A 719 -20.84 -11.89 14.65
C ASP A 719 -19.46 -12.51 14.97
N ALA A 720 -19.38 -13.82 15.16
CA ALA A 720 -18.14 -14.50 15.58
C ALA A 720 -17.28 -15.03 14.42
N ASP A 721 -17.85 -15.16 13.22
CA ASP A 721 -17.22 -15.81 12.07
C ASP A 721 -16.56 -14.78 11.11
N VAL A 722 -16.99 -13.51 11.16
CA VAL A 722 -16.41 -12.38 10.41
C VAL A 722 -15.23 -11.69 11.13
N ILE A 723 -14.35 -11.04 10.37
CA ILE A 723 -13.32 -10.13 10.91
C ILE A 723 -13.98 -8.90 11.57
N THR A 724 -13.34 -8.34 12.61
CA THR A 724 -13.77 -7.07 13.21
C THR A 724 -13.11 -5.92 12.44
N ILE A 725 -13.88 -5.09 11.73
CA ILE A 725 -13.31 -3.91 11.08
C ILE A 725 -13.48 -2.69 11.99
N ILE A 726 -12.40 -1.98 12.27
CA ILE A 726 -12.37 -0.69 12.97
C ILE A 726 -12.06 0.39 11.94
N TYR A 727 -13.12 0.98 11.40
CA TYR A 727 -13.06 2.00 10.35
C TYR A 727 -12.76 3.38 10.96
N LEU A 728 -11.80 4.10 10.37
CA LEU A 728 -11.27 5.40 10.79
C LEU A 728 -11.19 6.34 9.57
N PRO A 729 -12.30 7.03 9.24
CA PRO A 729 -12.34 7.92 8.08
C PRO A 729 -11.55 9.21 8.32
N ASN A 730 -10.99 9.74 7.24
CA ASN A 730 -10.44 11.08 7.15
C ASN A 730 -11.51 12.14 7.50
N GLN A 731 -11.19 13.09 8.38
CA GLN A 731 -12.10 14.14 8.88
C GLN A 731 -11.33 15.41 9.31
N ASP A 732 -11.95 16.58 9.28
CA ASP A 732 -11.34 17.91 9.44
C ASP A 732 -11.18 18.41 10.90
N TYR A 733 -10.56 17.59 11.77
CA TYR A 733 -10.40 17.93 13.19
C TYR A 733 -9.59 19.21 13.47
N THR A 734 -8.53 19.47 12.70
CA THR A 734 -7.61 20.61 12.87
C THR A 734 -7.10 21.22 11.56
N TYR A 735 -7.28 20.53 10.43
CA TYR A 735 -6.89 20.99 9.10
C TYR A 735 -7.82 20.39 8.04
N ASP A 736 -8.03 21.10 6.94
CA ASP A 736 -8.75 20.61 5.77
C ASP A 736 -7.92 19.55 5.03
N SER A 737 -8.06 18.32 5.50
CA SER A 737 -7.47 17.13 4.88
C SER A 737 -8.21 16.65 3.62
N GLY A 738 -9.18 17.42 3.10
CA GLY A 738 -9.93 17.18 1.86
C GLY A 738 -9.17 17.58 0.60
N GLN A 739 -7.86 17.31 0.56
CA GLN A 739 -6.97 17.75 -0.52
C GLN A 739 -7.11 16.88 -1.79
N SER A 740 -6.98 17.47 -2.98
CA SER A 740 -7.02 16.71 -4.25
C SER A 740 -5.94 15.62 -4.31
N THR A 741 -6.29 14.46 -4.88
CA THR A 741 -5.33 13.37 -5.16
C THR A 741 -4.21 13.81 -6.12
N ALA A 742 -4.49 14.77 -7.01
CA ALA A 742 -3.52 15.35 -7.95
C ALA A 742 -2.72 16.54 -7.37
N LYS A 743 -2.89 16.87 -6.08
CA LYS A 743 -1.99 17.82 -5.41
C LYS A 743 -0.65 17.12 -5.14
N LEU A 744 0.33 17.36 -6.00
CA LEU A 744 1.65 16.74 -5.92
C LEU A 744 2.72 17.58 -5.20
N GLU A 745 2.39 18.79 -4.74
CA GLU A 745 3.28 19.69 -3.98
C GLU A 745 2.58 20.15 -2.69
N TYR A 746 3.30 20.13 -1.56
CA TYR A 746 2.83 20.54 -0.23
C TYR A 746 3.91 21.34 0.47
N THR A 747 3.59 22.52 0.98
CA THR A 747 4.53 23.25 1.84
C THR A 747 4.75 22.53 3.17
N VAL A 748 5.86 22.82 3.85
CA VAL A 748 6.16 22.34 5.21
C VAL A 748 4.96 22.51 6.16
N ALA A 749 4.33 23.69 6.15
CA ALA A 749 3.20 23.99 7.04
C ALA A 749 1.93 23.16 6.73
N GLU A 750 1.73 22.75 5.47
CA GLU A 750 0.62 21.86 5.08
C GLU A 750 0.96 20.40 5.40
N THR A 751 2.22 20.00 5.21
CA THR A 751 2.75 18.68 5.64
C THR A 751 2.55 18.48 7.14
N ASP A 752 2.96 19.47 7.95
CA ASP A 752 2.75 19.50 9.40
C ASP A 752 1.27 19.41 9.79
N ALA A 753 0.42 20.22 9.14
CA ALA A 753 -1.00 20.32 9.49
C ALA A 753 -1.80 19.06 9.10
N MET A 754 -1.47 18.43 7.98
CA MET A 754 -2.04 17.14 7.57
C MET A 754 -1.69 16.02 8.56
N ILE A 755 -0.42 15.92 8.97
CA ILE A 755 0.04 14.91 9.94
C ILE A 755 -0.58 15.17 11.33
N ALA A 756 -0.64 16.43 11.76
CA ALA A 756 -1.32 16.81 13.01
C ALA A 756 -2.82 16.42 13.00
N ASN A 757 -3.49 16.57 11.84
CA ASN A 757 -4.88 16.17 11.66
C ASN A 757 -5.06 14.64 11.67
N GLY A 758 -4.16 13.89 11.03
CA GLY A 758 -4.13 12.41 11.14
C GLY A 758 -3.97 11.93 12.59
N GLN A 759 -3.18 12.64 13.40
CA GLN A 759 -3.06 12.34 14.84
C GLN A 759 -4.40 12.57 15.58
N GLN A 760 -5.21 13.55 15.16
CA GLN A 760 -6.57 13.72 15.68
C GLN A 760 -7.52 12.62 15.20
N ILE A 761 -7.39 12.12 13.97
CA ILE A 761 -8.19 10.99 13.48
C ILE A 761 -7.93 9.73 14.34
N ALA A 762 -6.66 9.37 14.58
CA ALA A 762 -6.31 8.24 15.46
C ALA A 762 -6.81 8.40 16.91
N SER A 763 -6.83 9.64 17.43
CA SER A 763 -7.21 9.95 18.81
C SER A 763 -8.65 10.46 18.98
N LYS A 764 -9.48 10.45 17.91
CA LYS A 764 -10.85 11.01 17.87
C LYS A 764 -10.91 12.43 18.47
N GLY A 765 -10.03 13.32 18.00
CA GLY A 765 -9.93 14.71 18.46
C GLY A 765 -9.52 14.86 19.94
N GLY A 766 -8.82 13.88 20.50
CA GLY A 766 -8.40 13.87 21.91
C GLY A 766 -9.50 13.46 22.90
N ASP A 767 -10.55 12.75 22.45
CA ASP A 767 -11.61 12.18 23.29
C ASP A 767 -11.02 11.28 24.40
N SER A 768 -11.43 11.52 25.66
CA SER A 768 -10.88 10.81 26.83
C SER A 768 -11.37 9.37 26.98
N GLU A 769 -12.53 9.04 26.40
CA GLU A 769 -13.12 7.70 26.46
C GLU A 769 -12.74 6.86 25.24
N TRP A 770 -12.38 7.50 24.11
CA TRP A 770 -11.99 6.82 22.87
C TRP A 770 -10.87 5.77 23.05
N PRO A 771 -9.79 5.98 23.82
CA PRO A 771 -8.79 4.95 24.08
C PRO A 771 -9.38 3.66 24.67
N LEU A 772 -10.33 3.77 25.61
CA LEU A 772 -11.05 2.62 26.14
C LEU A 772 -11.94 1.99 25.06
N CYS A 773 -12.62 2.79 24.25
CA CYS A 773 -13.50 2.27 23.21
C CYS A 773 -12.75 1.56 22.07
N LEU A 774 -11.59 2.07 21.64
CA LEU A 774 -10.69 1.37 20.72
C LEU A 774 -10.21 0.05 21.33
N ALA A 775 -9.77 0.06 22.60
CA ALA A 775 -9.39 -1.16 23.31
C ALA A 775 -10.54 -2.18 23.41
N CYS A 776 -11.76 -1.73 23.68
CA CYS A 776 -12.96 -2.56 23.71
C CYS A 776 -13.33 -3.10 22.32
N GLY A 777 -13.16 -2.32 21.25
CA GLY A 777 -13.37 -2.76 19.86
C GLY A 777 -12.40 -3.88 19.49
N ILE A 778 -11.10 -3.65 19.70
CA ILE A 778 -10.03 -4.65 19.49
C ILE A 778 -10.30 -5.93 20.28
N MET A 779 -10.65 -5.82 21.57
CA MET A 779 -10.80 -6.98 22.46
C MET A 779 -12.18 -7.64 22.41
N LYS A 780 -13.13 -7.14 21.60
CA LYS A 780 -14.54 -7.60 21.55
C LYS A 780 -14.70 -9.11 21.39
N LYS A 781 -13.88 -9.74 20.54
CA LYS A 781 -13.93 -11.18 20.21
C LYS A 781 -12.85 -12.03 20.90
N ALA A 782 -11.97 -11.43 21.69
CA ALA A 782 -10.82 -12.07 22.34
C ALA A 782 -11.16 -13.08 23.47
N GLY A 783 -12.46 -13.23 23.75
CA GLY A 783 -13.01 -14.04 24.84
C GLY A 783 -12.71 -13.50 26.24
N GLY A 784 -13.06 -14.28 27.27
CA GLY A 784 -12.79 -13.94 28.67
C GLY A 784 -13.56 -12.73 29.21
N THR A 785 -12.93 -11.95 30.08
CA THR A 785 -13.57 -10.81 30.78
C THR A 785 -13.15 -9.48 30.18
N LEU A 786 -14.13 -8.59 29.96
CA LEU A 786 -13.92 -7.22 29.48
C LEU A 786 -14.35 -6.20 30.55
N PRO A 787 -13.73 -5.00 30.62
CA PRO A 787 -14.16 -3.93 31.53
C PRO A 787 -15.61 -3.48 31.28
N SER A 788 -16.32 -3.08 32.35
CA SER A 788 -17.74 -2.70 32.30
C SER A 788 -18.03 -1.53 31.34
N GLY A 789 -17.08 -0.60 31.18
CA GLY A 789 -17.18 0.53 30.25
C GLY A 789 -17.32 0.12 28.78
N CYS A 790 -16.90 -1.09 28.38
CA CYS A 790 -17.01 -1.57 27.00
C CYS A 790 -18.46 -1.62 26.50
N ALA A 791 -19.45 -1.81 27.38
CA ALA A 791 -20.86 -1.81 26.99
C ALA A 791 -21.34 -0.45 26.43
N ALA A 792 -20.81 0.66 26.96
CA ALA A 792 -21.08 1.99 26.43
C ALA A 792 -20.45 2.16 25.04
N CYS A 793 -19.17 1.77 24.91
CA CYS A 793 -18.46 1.81 23.64
C CYS A 793 -19.15 1.00 22.53
N TYR A 794 -19.65 -0.21 22.82
CA TYR A 794 -20.41 -0.96 21.80
C TYR A 794 -21.74 -0.31 21.44
N THR A 795 -22.34 0.49 22.33
CA THR A 795 -23.58 1.23 22.05
C THR A 795 -23.34 2.48 21.17
N GLU A 796 -22.10 2.98 21.11
CA GLU A 796 -21.72 4.17 20.33
C GLU A 796 -21.06 3.79 18.98
N TYR A 797 -20.14 2.81 18.99
CA TYR A 797 -19.25 2.53 17.86
C TYR A 797 -19.65 1.30 17.03
N CYS A 798 -20.38 0.33 17.56
CA CYS A 798 -20.76 -0.85 16.76
C CYS A 798 -21.89 -0.52 15.77
N TYR A 799 -21.68 -0.89 14.51
CA TYR A 799 -22.75 -0.98 13.52
C TYR A 799 -23.49 -2.33 13.70
N ASN A 800 -24.75 -2.26 14.13
CA ASN A 800 -25.65 -3.36 14.55
C ASN A 800 -25.21 -4.18 15.78
#